data_AF-A0A484M0N9-F1
#
_entry.id   AF-A0A484M0N9-F1
#
_cell.length_a   1.000
_cell.length_b   1.000
_cell.length_c   1.000
_cell.angle_alpha   90.00
_cell.angle_beta   90.00
_cell.angle_gamma   90.00
#
_symmetry.space_group_name_H-M   'P 1'
#
loop_
_entity.id
_entity.type
_entity.pdbx_description
1 polymer ?
#
loop_
_entity_poly.entity_id
_entity_poly.type
_entity_poly.pdbx_seq_one_letter_code
_entity_poly.pdbx_strand_id
1 'polypeptide(L)'
;MVHVKRQVKGNSSAVCNENGTSQLTKTLEAPTVRGSKLIVVDLAGSERIDKSDKGSDTHILEEAKSINLSLTALGKCINALAENNSHVPVRDSKLTRLLRDSFGGTARTSLVITIGPSPHHRAETASTIYFGQRAMKVENMLKIKEEFDYKCLSRRLEFQLETLIAEHERQQKLFQHEIERIAQEAQNRITEAERNCAELLENERMEYQKEYADAIKKLEEQWAVNQGEHEKVSQNDESCNKYLGREPAVFSASEDAADITKLFQHETSLHEAAEGNINGLKNQIAQCKISEAAGSSEILKLRKMLEDEAQQKARLEEEISILKSRLLQLSSEADKTTRDLDRGATKLPSGQSSPHRPFIHEQLQGSGDEEKASIEKLFDQVGLQKILSLLEAEDTDVRIHAVKVVANLAAEEANQEKIVKAGGLKSLLTILRVSNEETIQRVAAGAIANLAMNETNRELIMSQGGIKLLSMTATNAEDPQTLRMVAGAIANLCSSDKLQTKLSVEGGIKALLGMVGCRHGDVLAQVARAIANFAKCESGALTQGTKTCRSLLIDDGALPWIIQNANNEASPVRRHIELALCHLAKHELNAKDLINGGAFRELLHISRNCPREDIKALALQTLNSSKTFRAEMRRMRVEHC
;
A
#
# COMPACT_ATOMS: atom_id res chain seq x y z
N MET A 1 23.47 35.20 20.49
CA MET A 1 22.01 35.07 20.26
C MET A 1 21.54 33.81 20.95
N VAL A 2 20.53 33.90 21.82
CA VAL A 2 20.02 32.76 22.59
C VAL A 2 18.60 32.45 22.12
N HIS A 3 18.32 31.18 21.84
CA HIS A 3 16.99 30.70 21.51
C HIS A 3 16.48 29.84 22.64
N VAL A 4 15.27 30.11 23.12
CA VAL A 4 14.61 29.29 24.15
C VAL A 4 13.31 28.76 23.58
N LYS A 5 13.07 27.47 23.75
CA LYS A 5 11.80 26.83 23.40
C LYS A 5 11.19 26.27 24.68
N ARG A 6 9.92 26.57 24.93
CA ARG A 6 9.18 26.07 26.09
C ARG A 6 7.86 25.47 25.61
N GLN A 7 7.59 24.24 26.02
CA GLN A 7 6.31 23.60 25.78
C GLN A 7 5.22 24.34 26.56
N VAL A 8 4.12 24.69 25.89
CA VAL A 8 2.96 25.30 26.51
C VAL A 8 2.13 24.15 27.08
N LYS A 9 1.95 24.09 28.41
CA LYS A 9 1.01 23.15 29.03
C LYS A 9 -0.41 23.64 28.73
N GLY A 10 -1.14 22.92 27.87
CA GLY A 10 -2.57 23.14 27.70
C GLY A 10 -3.34 22.69 28.95
N ASN A 11 -4.31 23.48 29.39
CA ASN A 11 -5.31 23.06 30.37
C ASN A 11 -6.29 22.10 29.68
N SER A 12 -5.94 20.81 29.55
CA SER A 12 -6.94 19.78 29.26
C SER A 12 -7.45 19.22 30.58
N SER A 13 -8.60 19.72 31.02
CA SER A 13 -9.35 19.17 32.14
C SER A 13 -9.73 17.71 31.82
N ALA A 14 -9.11 16.77 32.52
CA ALA A 14 -9.51 15.37 32.49
C ALA A 14 -10.89 15.24 33.16
N VAL A 15 -11.95 15.13 32.36
CA VAL A 15 -13.25 14.64 32.84
C VAL A 15 -13.24 13.13 32.67
N CYS A 16 -13.04 12.42 33.79
CA CYS A 16 -13.30 10.99 33.88
C CYS A 16 -14.81 10.78 34.03
N ASN A 17 -15.46 10.24 33.00
CA ASN A 17 -16.78 9.62 33.18
C ASN A 17 -16.57 8.14 33.52
N GLU A 18 -17.07 7.76 34.69
CA GLU A 18 -17.31 6.38 35.08
C GLU A 18 -18.44 5.83 34.20
N ASN A 19 -18.09 5.08 33.15
CA ASN A 19 -18.86 3.95 32.61
C ASN A 19 -18.05 3.32 31.48
N GLY A 20 -17.83 2.01 31.58
CA GLY A 20 -16.85 1.22 30.83
C GLY A 20 -17.13 1.01 29.34
N THR A 21 -17.17 2.08 28.56
CA THR A 21 -17.04 2.06 27.09
C THR A 21 -15.98 3.07 26.70
N SER A 22 -14.76 2.58 26.48
CA SER A 22 -13.61 3.40 26.13
C SER A 22 -13.72 3.96 24.71
N GLN A 23 -14.41 5.09 24.55
CA GLN A 23 -14.22 5.98 23.42
C GLN A 23 -12.81 6.56 23.49
N LEU A 24 -11.93 6.07 22.62
CA LEU A 24 -10.59 6.59 22.38
C LEU A 24 -10.67 7.86 21.50
N THR A 25 -11.43 8.85 21.93
CA THR A 25 -11.46 10.20 21.35
C THR A 25 -10.78 11.17 22.32
N LYS A 26 -9.53 10.87 22.70
CA LYS A 26 -8.63 11.93 23.18
C LYS A 26 -8.18 12.71 21.96
N THR A 27 -8.68 13.93 21.81
CA THR A 27 -8.26 14.87 20.76
C THR A 27 -6.73 14.96 20.76
N LEU A 28 -6.10 14.40 19.72
CA LEU A 28 -4.65 14.35 19.55
C LEU A 28 -4.15 15.72 19.07
N GLU A 29 -4.25 16.73 19.92
CA GLU A 29 -3.71 18.05 19.60
C GLU A 29 -2.17 18.01 19.61
N ALA A 30 -1.59 18.67 18.61
CA ALA A 30 -0.15 18.84 18.52
C ALA A 30 0.34 19.66 19.71
N PRO A 31 1.39 19.24 20.43
CA PRO A 31 1.92 20.02 21.54
C PRO A 31 2.42 21.38 21.02
N THR A 32 1.85 22.46 21.54
CA THR A 32 2.27 23.82 21.21
C THR A 32 3.57 24.16 21.94
N VAL A 33 4.54 24.69 21.19
CA VAL A 33 5.83 25.13 21.71
C VAL A 33 5.96 26.63 21.48
N ARG A 34 6.25 27.36 22.55
CA ARG A 34 6.55 28.80 22.49
C ARG A 34 8.05 28.99 22.34
N GLY A 35 8.45 29.63 21.24
CA GLY A 35 9.83 30.03 20.99
C GLY A 35 10.08 31.47 21.44
N SER A 36 11.25 31.74 21.99
CA SER A 36 11.76 33.09 22.23
C SER A 36 13.21 33.20 21.75
N LYS A 37 13.60 34.43 21.40
CA LYS A 37 14.92 34.77 20.88
C LYS A 37 15.42 36.00 21.63
N LEU A 38 16.55 35.88 22.31
CA LEU A 38 17.24 36.98 22.96
C LEU A 38 18.49 37.35 22.14
N ILE A 39 18.56 38.61 21.75
CA ILE A 39 19.72 39.18 21.07
C ILE A 39 20.28 40.27 22.00
N VAL A 40 21.53 40.09 22.42
CA VAL A 40 22.32 41.13 23.09
C VAL A 40 23.44 41.46 22.12
N VAL A 41 23.57 42.73 21.78
CA VAL A 41 24.56 43.24 20.83
C VAL A 41 25.25 44.42 21.46
N ASP A 42 26.57 44.39 21.46
CA ASP A 42 27.40 45.55 21.74
C ASP A 42 27.78 46.18 20.39
N LEU A 43 27.45 47.47 20.22
CA LEU A 43 27.75 48.20 19.00
C LEU A 43 29.02 49.02 19.24
N ALA A 44 29.98 48.89 18.33
CA ALA A 44 31.17 49.73 18.34
C ALA A 44 30.79 51.22 18.22
N GLY A 45 31.72 52.10 18.61
CA GLY A 45 31.52 53.53 18.53
C GLY A 45 31.41 54.02 17.07
N SER A 46 30.71 55.15 16.90
CA SER A 46 30.49 55.79 15.59
C SER A 46 31.47 56.92 15.32
N GLU A 47 32.61 56.95 16.03
CA GLU A 47 33.59 58.01 15.91
C GLU A 47 34.14 58.13 14.48
N ARG A 48 34.33 59.38 14.09
CA ARG A 48 34.86 59.71 12.77
C ARG A 48 36.35 59.48 12.75
N ILE A 49 36.82 58.86 11.67
CA ILE A 49 38.24 58.69 11.40
C ILE A 49 38.75 60.01 10.82
N ASP A 50 39.41 60.82 11.64
CA ASP A 50 40.07 62.03 11.17
C ASP A 50 41.30 61.64 10.33
N LYS A 51 41.45 62.27 9.15
CA LYS A 51 42.52 61.97 8.18
C LYS A 51 43.92 62.40 8.65
N SER A 52 44.08 62.82 9.88
CA SER A 52 45.33 63.34 10.44
C SER A 52 45.93 62.36 11.43
N ASP A 53 46.39 61.22 10.92
CA ASP A 53 47.60 60.58 11.46
C ASP A 53 48.23 59.76 10.34
N LYS A 54 49.25 60.37 9.72
CA LYS A 54 50.12 59.74 8.73
C LYS A 54 50.94 58.66 9.42
N GLY A 55 50.37 57.46 9.58
CA GLY A 55 51.12 56.31 10.09
C GLY A 55 50.32 55.12 10.61
N SER A 56 48.98 55.17 10.66
CA SER A 56 48.20 54.02 11.15
C SER A 56 48.18 52.88 10.13
N ASP A 57 48.44 51.65 10.61
CA ASP A 57 48.33 50.40 9.84
C ASP A 57 47.06 50.37 8.98
N THR A 58 47.24 50.12 7.68
CA THR A 58 46.17 50.05 6.67
C THR A 58 44.98 49.18 7.13
N HIS A 59 45.27 48.13 7.89
CA HIS A 59 44.28 47.19 8.41
C HIS A 59 43.34 47.83 9.47
N ILE A 60 43.86 48.70 10.34
CA ILE A 60 43.05 49.40 11.36
C ILE A 60 42.11 50.41 10.70
N LEU A 61 42.59 51.08 9.64
CA LEU A 61 41.79 52.01 8.86
C LEU A 61 40.66 51.30 8.10
N GLU A 62 40.91 50.11 7.55
CA GLU A 62 39.90 49.29 6.88
C GLU A 62 38.85 48.72 7.85
N GLU A 63 39.28 48.34 9.06
CA GLU A 63 38.38 47.92 10.14
C GLU A 63 37.46 49.07 10.56
N ALA A 64 38.00 50.24 10.85
CA ALA A 64 37.22 51.41 11.25
C ALA A 64 36.24 51.87 10.16
N LYS A 65 36.61 51.74 8.87
CA LYS A 65 35.68 51.97 7.75
C LYS A 65 34.54 50.96 7.73
N SER A 66 34.84 49.69 7.98
CA SER A 66 33.84 48.61 7.98
C SER A 66 32.84 48.76 9.14
N ILE A 67 33.32 49.15 10.33
CA ILE A 67 32.48 49.49 11.49
C ILE A 67 31.51 50.62 11.12
N ASN A 68 32.05 51.75 10.63
CA ASN A 68 31.26 52.93 10.28
C ASN A 68 30.26 52.67 9.15
N LEU A 69 30.60 51.82 8.17
CA LEU A 69 29.67 51.41 7.12
C LEU A 69 28.45 50.68 7.70
N SER A 70 28.67 49.73 8.61
CA SER A 70 27.60 48.95 9.22
C SER A 70 26.68 49.79 10.12
N LEU A 71 27.25 50.72 10.91
CA LEU A 71 26.51 51.67 11.76
C LEU A 71 25.75 52.71 10.93
N THR A 72 26.34 53.17 9.81
CA THR A 72 25.65 54.07 8.87
C THR A 72 24.44 53.40 8.24
N ALA A 73 24.57 52.14 7.81
CA ALA A 73 23.45 51.35 7.29
C ALA A 73 22.34 51.18 8.34
N LEU A 74 22.71 50.95 9.61
CA LEU A 74 21.76 50.90 10.72
C LEU A 74 21.05 52.24 10.93
N GLY A 75 21.79 53.35 10.89
CA GLY A 75 21.23 54.71 10.95
C GLY A 75 20.23 54.99 9.84
N LYS A 76 20.51 54.57 8.60
CA LYS A 76 19.57 54.68 7.48
C LYS A 76 18.30 53.87 7.70
N CYS A 77 18.43 52.64 8.22
CA CYS A 77 17.27 51.80 8.53
C CYS A 77 16.38 52.45 9.61
N ILE A 78 16.99 52.93 10.69
CA ILE A 78 16.26 53.59 11.79
C ILE A 78 15.59 54.88 11.30
N ASN A 79 16.25 55.68 10.46
CA ASN A 79 15.63 56.89 9.92
C ASN A 79 14.42 56.55 9.05
N ALA A 80 14.57 55.57 8.15
CA ALA A 80 13.47 55.12 7.30
C ALA A 80 12.29 54.59 8.12
N LEU A 81 12.55 53.85 9.19
CA LEU A 81 11.53 53.35 10.11
C LEU A 81 10.86 54.47 10.91
N ALA A 82 11.64 55.43 11.44
CA ALA A 82 11.12 56.55 12.21
C ALA A 82 10.24 57.51 11.38
N GLU A 83 10.47 57.56 10.07
CA GLU A 83 9.67 58.34 9.10
C GLU A 83 8.53 57.53 8.47
N ASN A 84 8.35 56.26 8.86
CA ASN A 84 7.37 55.33 8.27
C ASN A 84 7.51 55.17 6.74
N ASN A 85 8.74 55.19 6.22
CA ASN A 85 9.01 54.97 4.81
C ASN A 85 8.64 53.53 4.40
N SER A 86 8.06 53.38 3.21
CA SER A 86 7.61 52.08 2.68
C SER A 86 8.76 51.10 2.42
N HIS A 87 9.96 51.60 2.13
CA HIS A 87 11.16 50.81 1.91
C HIS A 87 12.22 51.10 2.97
N VAL A 88 12.64 50.06 3.69
CA VAL A 88 13.71 50.11 4.69
C VAL A 88 14.90 49.29 4.17
N PRO A 89 16.11 49.86 4.04
CA PRO A 89 17.27 49.22 3.43
C PRO A 89 17.98 48.22 4.37
N VAL A 90 17.22 47.29 4.95
CA VAL A 90 17.71 46.29 5.94
C VAL A 90 18.74 45.33 5.34
N ARG A 91 18.89 45.29 4.02
CA ARG A 91 19.86 44.42 3.33
C ARG A 91 21.26 45.04 3.19
N ASP A 92 21.42 46.34 3.45
CA ASP A 92 22.67 47.07 3.18
C ASP A 92 23.86 46.60 4.02
N SER A 93 23.63 45.97 5.18
CA SER A 93 24.71 45.36 5.97
C SER A 93 24.29 44.04 6.62
N LYS A 94 25.27 43.20 7.00
CA LYS A 94 24.99 41.98 7.77
C LYS A 94 24.35 42.30 9.13
N LEU A 95 24.80 43.40 9.76
CA LEU A 95 24.29 43.88 11.04
C LEU A 95 22.79 44.21 10.96
N THR A 96 22.36 44.97 9.95
CA THR A 96 20.95 45.35 9.81
C THR A 96 20.05 44.14 9.53
N ARG A 97 20.53 43.13 8.80
CA ARG A 97 19.80 41.86 8.60
C ARG A 97 19.63 41.09 9.91
N LEU A 98 20.66 41.05 10.77
CA LEU A 98 20.59 40.37 12.07
C LEU A 98 19.65 41.08 13.04
N LEU A 99 19.62 42.42 12.99
CA LEU A 99 18.80 43.29 13.84
C LEU A 99 17.41 43.61 13.26
N ARG A 100 17.03 42.98 12.14
CA ARG A 100 15.73 43.20 11.49
C ARG A 100 14.55 42.98 12.43
N ASP A 101 14.62 41.95 13.26
CA ASP A 101 13.56 41.67 14.23
C ASP A 101 13.52 42.72 15.35
N SER A 102 14.64 43.42 15.58
CA SER A 102 14.82 44.39 16.66
C SER A 102 14.34 45.80 16.31
N PHE A 103 14.33 46.19 15.04
CA PHE A 103 13.84 47.52 14.62
C PHE A 103 12.84 47.37 13.48
N GLY A 104 11.57 47.74 13.70
CA GLY A 104 10.45 47.51 12.79
C GLY A 104 9.97 46.06 12.73
N GLY A 105 10.35 45.24 13.72
CA GLY A 105 10.16 43.79 13.74
C GLY A 105 9.24 43.32 14.87
N THR A 106 9.46 42.09 15.35
CA THR A 106 8.62 41.42 16.35
C THR A 106 9.24 41.33 17.75
N ALA A 107 10.47 41.84 17.93
CA ALA A 107 11.17 41.77 19.20
C ALA A 107 10.82 42.96 20.11
N ARG A 108 10.85 42.72 21.43
CA ARG A 108 10.94 43.81 22.40
C ARG A 108 12.38 44.30 22.40
N THR A 109 12.57 45.57 22.06
CA THR A 109 13.91 46.14 21.87
C THR A 109 14.18 47.21 22.90
N SER A 110 15.38 47.19 23.46
CA SER A 110 15.89 48.22 24.34
C SER A 110 17.27 48.61 23.84
N LEU A 111 17.47 49.91 23.68
CA LEU A 111 18.72 50.49 23.21
C LEU A 111 19.32 51.32 24.35
N VAL A 112 20.54 51.01 24.73
CA VAL A 112 21.32 51.80 25.68
C VAL A 112 22.30 52.64 24.87
N ILE A 113 22.36 53.93 25.17
CA ILE A 113 23.24 54.88 24.48
C ILE A 113 24.26 55.41 25.47
N THR A 114 25.52 55.33 25.09
CA THR A 114 26.66 55.82 25.87
C THR A 114 27.16 57.13 25.30
N ILE A 115 27.35 58.13 26.15
CA ILE A 115 27.83 59.47 25.76
C ILE A 115 29.13 59.83 26.47
N GLY A 116 29.93 60.69 25.85
CA GLY A 116 31.16 61.21 26.45
C GLY A 116 30.91 62.54 27.18
N PRO A 117 31.29 62.69 28.46
CA PRO A 117 31.06 63.95 29.21
C PRO A 117 32.05 65.07 28.83
N SER A 118 33.11 64.77 28.07
CA SER A 118 34.14 65.74 27.69
C SER A 118 33.65 66.70 26.59
N PRO A 119 33.99 68.01 26.66
CA PRO A 119 33.70 68.97 25.59
C PRO A 119 34.27 68.57 24.23
N HIS A 120 35.36 67.78 24.20
CA HIS A 120 35.98 67.27 22.98
C HIS A 120 35.05 66.32 22.21
N HIS A 121 34.17 65.60 22.90
CA HIS A 121 33.21 64.66 22.31
C HIS A 121 31.85 65.28 22.03
N ARG A 122 31.72 66.62 22.07
CA ARG A 122 30.42 67.31 21.94
C ARG A 122 29.69 66.92 20.65
N ALA A 123 30.40 66.87 19.52
CA ALA A 123 29.80 66.57 18.22
C ALA A 123 29.31 65.11 18.12
N GLU A 124 30.12 64.16 18.58
CA GLU A 124 29.76 62.74 18.60
C GLU A 124 28.63 62.48 19.59
N THR A 125 28.71 63.04 20.80
CA THR A 125 27.65 62.96 21.82
C THR A 125 26.30 63.46 21.31
N ALA A 126 26.28 64.61 20.62
CA ALA A 126 25.05 65.12 20.01
C ALA A 126 24.52 64.16 18.95
N SER A 127 25.39 63.61 18.10
CA SER A 127 25.03 62.66 17.05
C SER A 127 24.41 61.37 17.62
N THR A 128 24.99 60.83 18.70
CA THR A 128 24.47 59.62 19.37
C THR A 128 23.11 59.88 20.04
N ILE A 129 22.92 61.05 20.65
CA ILE A 129 21.62 61.43 21.24
C ILE A 129 20.54 61.56 20.15
N TYR A 130 20.85 62.23 19.02
CA TYR A 130 19.90 62.33 17.91
C TYR A 130 19.58 60.97 17.28
N PHE A 131 20.55 60.06 17.22
CA PHE A 131 20.30 58.69 16.81
C PHE A 131 19.30 58.00 17.76
N GLY A 132 19.49 58.13 19.07
CA GLY A 132 18.55 57.62 20.07
C GLY A 132 17.15 58.18 19.95
N GLN A 133 17.03 59.49 19.77
CA GLN A 133 15.75 60.15 19.58
C GLN A 133 15.01 59.64 18.34
N ARG A 134 15.71 59.31 17.25
CA ARG A 134 15.10 58.67 16.07
C ARG A 134 14.72 57.22 16.36
N ALA A 135 15.59 56.46 17.00
CA ALA A 135 15.33 55.06 17.36
C ALA A 135 14.09 54.92 18.27
N MET A 136 13.85 55.88 19.16
CA MET A 136 12.64 55.90 20.01
C MET A 136 11.33 56.02 19.24
N LYS A 137 11.35 56.54 18.00
CA LYS A 137 10.15 56.66 17.15
C LYS A 137 9.84 55.37 16.38
N VAL A 138 10.72 54.38 16.41
CA VAL A 138 10.53 53.11 15.70
C VAL A 138 9.58 52.22 16.49
N GLU A 139 8.48 51.82 15.86
CA GLU A 139 7.49 50.92 16.45
C GLU A 139 7.73 49.47 16.04
N ASN A 140 7.65 48.54 17.01
CA ASN A 140 7.73 47.10 16.78
C ASN A 140 6.38 46.44 17.04
N MET A 141 6.05 45.45 16.21
CA MET A 141 4.81 44.67 16.32
C MET A 141 5.09 43.35 17.03
N LEU A 142 4.96 43.33 18.36
CA LEU A 142 5.21 42.15 19.18
C LEU A 142 4.29 40.98 18.77
N LYS A 143 4.88 39.86 18.35
CA LYS A 143 4.16 38.62 18.03
C LYS A 143 4.68 37.48 18.90
N ILE A 144 3.78 36.78 19.59
CA ILE A 144 4.13 35.57 20.34
C ILE A 144 4.38 34.46 19.32
N LYS A 145 5.59 33.88 19.36
CA LYS A 145 5.97 32.81 18.45
C LYS A 145 5.57 31.45 19.03
N GLU A 146 4.36 31.03 18.76
CA GLU A 146 3.86 29.69 19.04
C GLU A 146 3.91 28.85 17.77
N GLU A 147 4.58 27.70 17.86
CA GLU A 147 4.72 26.73 16.77
C GLU A 147 4.23 25.37 17.27
N PHE A 148 3.50 24.64 16.43
CA PHE A 148 3.12 23.27 16.73
C PHE A 148 4.31 22.34 16.49
N ASP A 149 4.65 21.49 17.47
CA ASP A 149 5.70 20.49 17.30
C ASP A 149 5.15 19.22 16.63
N TYR A 150 4.99 19.31 15.31
CA TYR A 150 4.55 18.17 14.49
C TYR A 150 5.54 17.01 14.52
N LYS A 151 6.83 17.24 14.81
CA LYS A 151 7.82 16.15 14.90
C LYS A 151 7.59 15.31 16.15
N CYS A 152 7.32 15.95 17.28
CA CYS A 152 6.96 15.26 18.51
C CYS A 152 5.62 14.52 18.37
N LEU A 153 4.64 15.15 17.71
CA LEU A 153 3.36 14.49 17.41
C LEU A 153 3.54 13.26 16.50
N SER A 154 4.33 13.37 15.42
CA SER A 154 4.62 12.26 14.50
C SER A 154 5.21 11.07 15.23
N ARG A 155 6.25 11.29 16.04
CA ARG A 155 6.88 10.22 16.85
C ARG A 155 5.89 9.55 17.81
N ARG A 156 4.99 10.33 18.43
CA ARG A 156 3.96 9.78 19.31
C ARG A 156 2.96 8.91 18.54
N LEU A 157 2.53 9.36 17.36
CA LEU A 157 1.62 8.60 16.51
C LEU A 157 2.28 7.34 15.95
N GLU A 158 3.55 7.43 15.53
CA GLU A 158 4.37 6.29 15.09
C GLU A 158 4.45 5.22 16.19
N PHE A 159 4.77 5.63 17.43
CA PHE A 159 4.82 4.70 18.56
C PHE A 159 3.45 4.06 18.88
N GLN A 160 2.36 4.83 18.78
CA GLN A 160 1.01 4.30 18.96
C GLN A 160 0.64 3.30 17.86
N LEU A 161 1.01 3.57 16.61
CA LEU A 161 0.82 2.65 15.49
C LEU A 161 1.60 1.35 15.70
N GLU A 162 2.88 1.43 16.07
CA GLU A 162 3.69 0.24 16.36
C GLU A 162 3.09 -0.61 17.47
N THR A 163 2.62 0.03 18.55
CA THR A 163 1.98 -0.67 19.67
C THR A 163 0.69 -1.37 19.21
N LEU A 164 -0.13 -0.69 18.40
CA LEU A 164 -1.39 -1.23 17.90
C LEU A 164 -1.17 -2.39 16.92
N ILE A 165 -0.17 -2.28 16.05
CA ILE A 165 0.23 -3.34 15.11
C ILE A 165 0.68 -4.58 15.89
N ALA A 166 1.54 -4.40 16.90
CA ALA A 166 2.01 -5.51 17.74
C ALA A 166 0.86 -6.24 18.46
N GLU A 167 -0.11 -5.50 19.00
CA GLU A 167 -1.28 -6.13 19.62
C GLU A 167 -2.16 -6.85 18.59
N HIS A 168 -2.36 -6.27 17.41
CA HIS A 168 -3.13 -6.92 16.35
C HIS A 168 -2.47 -8.21 15.85
N GLU A 169 -1.15 -8.22 15.66
CA GLU A 169 -0.38 -9.42 15.31
C GLU A 169 -0.48 -10.49 16.40
N ARG A 170 -0.45 -10.07 17.68
CA ARG A 170 -0.64 -10.98 18.82
C ARG A 170 -2.02 -11.64 18.79
N GLN A 171 -3.06 -10.85 18.54
CA GLN A 171 -4.42 -11.37 18.40
C GLN A 171 -4.56 -12.32 17.21
N GLN A 172 -4.01 -11.96 16.04
CA GLN A 172 -4.03 -12.83 14.86
C GLN A 172 -3.36 -14.19 15.12
N LYS A 173 -2.22 -14.21 15.82
CA LYS A 173 -1.55 -15.47 16.21
C LYS A 173 -2.41 -16.32 17.14
N LEU A 174 -3.07 -15.70 18.12
CA LEU A 174 -3.98 -16.42 19.03
C LEU A 174 -5.17 -17.02 18.26
N PHE A 175 -5.76 -16.28 17.33
CA PHE A 175 -6.84 -16.80 16.49
C PHE A 175 -6.37 -17.94 15.58
N GLN A 176 -5.18 -17.82 15.00
CA GLN A 176 -4.61 -18.86 14.15
C GLN A 176 -4.38 -20.17 14.93
N HIS A 177 -3.85 -20.08 16.15
CA HIS A 177 -3.69 -21.23 17.03
C HIS A 177 -5.03 -21.88 17.40
N GLU A 178 -6.08 -21.09 17.61
CA GLU A 178 -7.41 -21.62 17.92
C GLU A 178 -8.04 -22.33 16.71
N ILE A 179 -7.87 -21.79 15.50
CA ILE A 179 -8.30 -22.44 14.26
C ILE A 179 -7.57 -23.77 14.07
N GLU A 180 -6.25 -23.81 14.27
CA GLU A 180 -5.46 -25.04 14.18
C GLU A 180 -5.90 -26.09 15.20
N ARG A 181 -6.19 -25.67 16.44
CA ARG A 181 -6.73 -26.54 17.49
C ARG A 181 -8.06 -27.17 17.07
N ILE A 182 -9.00 -26.36 16.58
CA ILE A 182 -10.32 -26.81 16.13
C ILE A 182 -10.18 -27.74 14.91
N ALA A 183 -9.29 -27.41 13.96
CA ALA A 183 -9.05 -28.25 12.79
C ALA A 183 -8.48 -29.63 13.16
N GLN A 184 -7.53 -29.66 14.10
CA GLN A 184 -6.97 -30.92 14.59
C GLN A 184 -8.02 -31.76 15.32
N GLU A 185 -8.87 -31.12 16.13
CA GLU A 185 -9.95 -31.79 16.86
C GLU A 185 -11.00 -32.37 15.89
N ALA A 186 -11.36 -31.64 14.83
CA ALA A 186 -12.21 -32.13 13.77
C ALA A 186 -11.60 -33.31 13.01
N GLN A 187 -10.30 -33.23 12.66
CA GLN A 187 -9.60 -34.30 11.96
C GLN A 187 -9.56 -35.59 12.78
N ASN A 188 -9.28 -35.49 14.09
CA ASN A 188 -9.27 -36.65 14.98
C ASN A 188 -10.65 -37.34 15.02
N ARG A 189 -11.73 -36.55 15.08
CA ARG A 189 -13.11 -37.09 15.07
C ARG A 189 -13.46 -37.78 13.75
N ILE A 190 -13.01 -37.24 12.62
CA ILE A 190 -13.20 -37.88 11.31
C ILE A 190 -12.46 -39.22 11.26
N THR A 191 -11.19 -39.24 11.66
CA THR A 191 -10.39 -40.47 11.64
C THR A 191 -10.94 -41.54 12.60
N GLU A 192 -11.46 -41.14 13.76
CA GLU A 192 -12.12 -42.06 14.70
C GLU A 192 -13.42 -42.64 14.09
N ALA A 193 -14.22 -41.81 13.43
CA ALA A 193 -15.43 -42.26 12.73
C ALA A 193 -15.11 -43.21 11.57
N GLU A 194 -14.08 -42.91 10.77
CA GLU A 194 -13.61 -43.79 9.68
C GLU A 194 -13.15 -45.15 10.21
N ARG A 195 -12.40 -45.17 11.32
CA ARG A 195 -11.95 -46.41 11.96
C ARG A 195 -13.14 -47.26 12.43
N ASN A 196 -14.11 -46.63 13.10
CA ASN A 196 -15.29 -47.33 13.59
C ASN A 196 -16.13 -47.91 12.44
N CYS A 197 -16.31 -47.15 11.35
CA CYS A 197 -16.97 -47.65 10.14
C CYS A 197 -16.22 -48.83 9.53
N ALA A 198 -14.89 -48.79 9.47
CA ALA A 198 -14.09 -49.88 8.94
C ALA A 198 -14.20 -51.16 9.80
N GLU A 199 -14.16 -51.03 11.13
CA GLU A 199 -14.35 -52.17 12.05
C GLU A 199 -15.75 -52.79 11.90
N LEU A 200 -16.81 -51.97 11.80
CA LEU A 200 -18.17 -52.47 11.57
C LEU A 200 -18.30 -53.24 10.25
N LEU A 201 -17.70 -52.70 9.17
CA LEU A 201 -17.76 -53.32 7.85
C LEU A 201 -16.98 -54.65 7.77
N GLU A 202 -15.85 -54.74 8.48
CA GLU A 202 -15.08 -55.99 8.61
C GLU A 202 -15.87 -57.04 9.42
N ASN A 203 -16.55 -56.62 10.50
CA ASN A 203 -17.39 -57.50 11.31
C ASN A 203 -18.57 -58.08 10.51
N GLU A 204 -19.31 -57.24 9.77
CA GLU A 204 -20.38 -57.71 8.87
C GLU A 204 -19.83 -58.67 7.81
N ARG A 205 -18.65 -58.40 7.23
CA ARG A 205 -18.02 -59.29 6.25
C ARG A 205 -17.71 -60.66 6.83
N MET A 206 -17.22 -60.72 8.08
CA MET A 206 -16.93 -61.95 8.79
C MET A 206 -18.20 -62.73 9.11
N GLU A 207 -19.29 -62.04 9.48
CA GLU A 207 -20.59 -62.64 9.75
C GLU A 207 -21.17 -63.27 8.48
N TYR A 208 -21.19 -62.53 7.37
CA TYR A 208 -21.60 -63.07 6.07
C TYR A 208 -20.74 -64.26 5.61
N GLN A 209 -19.42 -64.22 5.80
CA GLN A 209 -18.55 -65.36 5.45
C GLN A 209 -18.89 -66.60 6.26
N LYS A 210 -19.18 -66.44 7.55
CA LYS A 210 -19.56 -67.55 8.43
C LYS A 210 -20.90 -68.15 8.01
N GLU A 211 -21.89 -67.32 7.73
CA GLU A 211 -23.20 -67.76 7.22
C GLU A 211 -23.06 -68.53 5.91
N TYR A 212 -22.23 -68.04 4.98
CA TYR A 212 -21.96 -68.71 3.72
C TYR A 212 -21.29 -70.08 3.92
N ALA A 213 -20.33 -70.18 4.83
CA ALA A 213 -19.64 -71.44 5.16
C ALA A 213 -20.60 -72.45 5.80
N ASP A 214 -21.46 -72.01 6.71
CA ASP A 214 -22.47 -72.85 7.35
C ASP A 214 -23.52 -73.34 6.33
N ALA A 215 -23.90 -72.51 5.36
CA ALA A 215 -24.78 -72.89 4.26
C ALA A 215 -24.15 -73.93 3.32
N ILE A 216 -22.87 -73.77 2.96
CA ILE A 216 -22.12 -74.76 2.15
C ILE A 216 -22.06 -76.10 2.88
N LYS A 217 -21.74 -76.10 4.18
CA LYS A 217 -21.67 -77.31 4.98
C LYS A 217 -22.99 -78.07 5.02
N LYS A 218 -24.12 -77.35 5.18
CA LYS A 218 -25.46 -77.95 5.11
C LYS A 218 -25.75 -78.58 3.75
N LEU A 219 -25.34 -77.94 2.66
CA LEU A 219 -25.50 -78.47 1.30
C LEU A 219 -24.64 -79.73 1.06
N GLU A 220 -23.42 -79.76 1.59
CA GLU A 220 -22.55 -80.93 1.53
C GLU A 220 -23.14 -82.12 2.32
N GLU A 221 -23.68 -81.87 3.50
CA GLU A 221 -24.38 -82.87 4.31
C GLU A 221 -25.61 -83.42 3.57
N GLN A 222 -26.42 -82.55 2.94
CA GLN A 222 -27.56 -82.97 2.13
C GLN A 222 -27.14 -83.78 0.89
N TRP A 223 -26.04 -83.40 0.23
CA TRP A 223 -25.51 -84.11 -0.93
C TRP A 223 -24.99 -85.51 -0.56
N ALA A 224 -24.36 -85.66 0.61
CA ALA A 224 -23.90 -86.95 1.12
C ALA A 224 -25.06 -87.89 1.45
N VAL A 225 -26.16 -87.37 2.01
CA VAL A 225 -27.38 -88.17 2.27
C VAL A 225 -28.02 -88.63 0.96
N ASN A 226 -28.15 -87.74 -0.03
CA ASN A 226 -28.72 -88.08 -1.34
C ASN A 226 -27.86 -89.09 -2.13
N GLN A 227 -26.54 -89.11 -1.97
CA GLN A 227 -25.68 -90.15 -2.55
C GLN A 227 -25.90 -91.52 -1.88
N GLY A 228 -26.08 -91.57 -0.56
CA GLY A 228 -26.36 -92.80 0.17
C GLY A 228 -27.75 -93.40 -0.14
N GLU A 229 -28.71 -92.58 -0.56
CA GLU A 229 -30.01 -93.05 -1.06
C GLU A 229 -29.92 -93.59 -2.51
N HIS A 230 -29.09 -92.99 -3.36
CA HIS A 230 -28.83 -93.51 -4.71
C HIS A 230 -28.10 -94.87 -4.73
N GLU A 231 -27.27 -95.16 -3.72
CA GLU A 231 -26.64 -96.48 -3.54
C GLU A 231 -27.63 -97.57 -3.08
N LYS A 232 -28.71 -97.20 -2.37
CA LYS A 232 -29.78 -98.13 -1.97
C LYS A 232 -30.76 -98.44 -3.10
N VAL A 233 -30.92 -97.56 -4.08
CA VAL A 233 -31.79 -97.77 -5.25
C VAL A 233 -31.13 -98.64 -6.33
N SER A 234 -29.80 -98.81 -6.32
CA SER A 234 -29.09 -99.65 -7.30
C SER A 234 -29.02 -101.15 -6.95
N GLN A 235 -29.60 -101.60 -5.83
CA GLN A 235 -29.56 -103.02 -5.40
C GLN A 235 -30.88 -103.79 -5.53
N ASN A 236 -31.97 -103.20 -6.02
CA ASN A 236 -33.28 -103.87 -6.10
C ASN A 236 -33.93 -103.77 -7.49
N ASP A 237 -33.28 -104.29 -8.53
CA ASP A 237 -34.02 -104.60 -9.76
C ASP A 237 -33.48 -105.85 -10.48
N GLU A 238 -33.72 -107.01 -9.87
CA GLU A 238 -33.92 -108.25 -10.62
C GLU A 238 -35.27 -108.88 -10.21
N SER A 239 -36.17 -108.94 -11.19
CA SER A 239 -37.28 -109.91 -11.28
C SER A 239 -38.58 -109.58 -10.51
N CYS A 240 -39.60 -109.09 -11.25
CA CYS A 240 -40.73 -109.93 -11.72
C CYS A 240 -42.06 -109.14 -11.89
N ASN A 241 -42.37 -108.85 -13.15
CA ASN A 241 -43.64 -109.13 -13.84
C ASN A 241 -44.86 -109.63 -13.01
N LYS A 242 -45.96 -108.85 -12.97
CA LYS A 242 -47.33 -109.23 -13.44
C LYS A 242 -48.47 -108.40 -12.80
N TYR A 243 -49.26 -107.78 -13.69
CA TYR A 243 -50.72 -107.53 -13.68
C TYR A 243 -51.50 -107.12 -12.40
N LEU A 244 -52.10 -105.93 -12.53
CA LEU A 244 -53.49 -105.54 -12.24
C LEU A 244 -54.09 -105.74 -10.83
N GLY A 245 -54.35 -104.60 -10.18
CA GLY A 245 -55.66 -104.29 -9.60
C GLY A 245 -55.72 -104.04 -8.09
N ARG A 246 -56.20 -102.83 -7.75
CA ARG A 246 -56.94 -102.40 -6.53
C ARG A 246 -56.19 -101.43 -5.59
N GLU A 247 -56.65 -100.17 -5.60
CA GLU A 247 -56.45 -99.10 -4.60
C GLU A 247 -56.97 -99.47 -3.18
N PRO A 248 -56.78 -98.63 -2.13
CA PRO A 248 -55.73 -97.65 -1.85
C PRO A 248 -55.14 -97.81 -0.42
N ALA A 249 -53.94 -97.29 -0.15
CA ALA A 249 -53.49 -97.03 1.22
C ALA A 249 -52.57 -95.81 1.31
N VAL A 250 -53.08 -94.82 2.03
CA VAL A 250 -52.49 -93.57 2.50
C VAL A 250 -51.21 -93.83 3.31
N PHE A 251 -50.07 -93.29 2.90
CA PHE A 251 -48.82 -93.01 3.66
C PHE A 251 -47.89 -92.34 2.62
N SER A 252 -47.32 -91.13 2.73
CA SER A 252 -46.73 -90.39 3.85
C SER A 252 -46.70 -88.86 3.62
N ALA A 253 -47.79 -88.22 3.14
CA ALA A 253 -47.83 -86.78 2.90
C ALA A 253 -47.83 -85.88 4.17
N SER A 254 -47.60 -86.45 5.35
CA SER A 254 -47.67 -85.76 6.65
C SER A 254 -46.30 -85.36 7.21
N GLU A 255 -45.21 -86.02 6.83
CA GLU A 255 -43.86 -85.70 7.35
C GLU A 255 -43.23 -84.54 6.57
N ASP A 256 -43.30 -84.55 5.23
CA ASP A 256 -42.78 -83.46 4.39
C ASP A 256 -43.50 -82.12 4.63
N ALA A 257 -44.81 -82.17 4.93
CA ALA A 257 -45.58 -80.98 5.28
C ALA A 257 -45.16 -80.38 6.62
N ALA A 258 -44.76 -81.21 7.59
CA ALA A 258 -44.32 -80.76 8.90
C ALA A 258 -42.94 -80.08 8.85
N ASP A 259 -42.03 -80.60 8.02
CA ASP A 259 -40.69 -80.02 7.88
C ASP A 259 -40.69 -78.74 7.03
N ILE A 260 -41.54 -78.64 6.00
CA ILE A 260 -41.78 -77.38 5.28
C ILE A 260 -42.37 -76.32 6.23
N THR A 261 -43.27 -76.70 7.13
CA THR A 261 -43.87 -75.76 8.10
C THR A 261 -42.82 -75.21 9.09
N LYS A 262 -41.86 -76.03 9.53
CA LYS A 262 -40.76 -75.59 10.40
C LYS A 262 -39.77 -74.67 9.69
N LEU A 263 -39.42 -74.97 8.44
CA LEU A 263 -38.54 -74.09 7.63
C LEU A 263 -39.21 -72.74 7.38
N PHE A 264 -40.50 -72.73 7.07
CA PHE A 264 -41.26 -71.49 6.88
C PHE A 264 -41.33 -70.65 8.17
N GLN A 265 -41.53 -71.28 9.33
CA GLN A 265 -41.48 -70.59 10.63
C GLN A 265 -40.10 -70.00 10.95
N HIS A 266 -39.03 -70.74 10.65
CA HIS A 266 -37.66 -70.26 10.82
C HIS A 266 -37.35 -69.07 9.90
N GLU A 267 -37.75 -69.15 8.63
CA GLU A 267 -37.59 -68.06 7.65
C GLU A 267 -38.42 -66.83 8.03
N THR A 268 -39.62 -67.03 8.56
CA THR A 268 -40.46 -65.94 9.12
C THR A 268 -39.77 -65.26 10.29
N SER A 269 -39.15 -66.02 11.21
CA SER A 269 -38.43 -65.45 12.36
C SER A 269 -37.17 -64.67 11.97
N LEU A 270 -36.46 -65.13 10.93
CA LEU A 270 -35.32 -64.40 10.35
C LEU A 270 -35.77 -63.11 9.66
N HIS A 271 -36.90 -63.15 8.96
CA HIS A 271 -37.47 -61.96 8.33
C HIS A 271 -37.91 -60.92 9.36
N GLU A 272 -38.51 -61.34 10.48
CA GLU A 272 -38.86 -60.47 11.61
C GLU A 272 -37.61 -59.83 12.26
N ALA A 273 -36.52 -60.60 12.40
CA ALA A 273 -35.24 -60.08 12.89
C ALA A 273 -34.60 -59.07 11.91
N ALA A 274 -34.65 -59.35 10.61
CA ALA A 274 -34.16 -58.44 9.57
C ALA A 274 -35.00 -57.15 9.51
N GLU A 275 -36.33 -57.22 9.64
CA GLU A 275 -37.18 -56.04 9.75
C GLU A 275 -36.88 -55.23 11.02
N GLY A 276 -36.57 -55.89 12.13
CA GLY A 276 -36.09 -55.25 13.35
C GLY A 276 -34.81 -54.44 13.13
N ASN A 277 -33.83 -55.02 12.44
CA ASN A 277 -32.56 -54.35 12.10
C ASN A 277 -32.76 -53.18 11.12
N ILE A 278 -33.60 -53.36 10.09
CA ILE A 278 -33.95 -52.30 9.14
C ILE A 278 -34.65 -51.13 9.86
N ASN A 279 -35.53 -51.40 10.81
CA ASN A 279 -36.15 -50.36 11.62
C ASN A 279 -35.14 -49.68 12.57
N GLY A 280 -34.17 -50.41 13.12
CA GLY A 280 -33.06 -49.85 13.88
C GLY A 280 -32.21 -48.88 13.06
N LEU A 281 -31.82 -49.27 11.84
CA LEU A 281 -31.07 -48.43 10.91
C LEU A 281 -31.88 -47.21 10.45
N LYS A 282 -33.18 -47.36 10.18
CA LYS A 282 -34.08 -46.23 9.87
C LYS A 282 -34.12 -45.20 11.01
N ASN A 283 -34.16 -45.66 12.26
CA ASN A 283 -34.13 -44.77 13.42
C ASN A 283 -32.78 -44.06 13.57
N GLN A 284 -31.66 -44.75 13.34
CA GLN A 284 -30.33 -44.12 13.35
C GLN A 284 -30.16 -43.08 12.24
N ILE A 285 -30.66 -43.36 11.04
CA ILE A 285 -30.67 -42.39 9.92
C ILE A 285 -31.54 -41.18 10.26
N ALA A 286 -32.71 -41.38 10.89
CA ALA A 286 -33.55 -40.29 11.36
C ALA A 286 -32.84 -39.43 12.42
N GLN A 287 -32.10 -40.05 13.34
CA GLN A 287 -31.31 -39.36 14.35
C GLN A 287 -30.17 -38.52 13.72
N CYS A 288 -29.46 -39.07 12.74
CA CYS A 288 -28.42 -38.34 12.00
C CYS A 288 -28.99 -37.15 11.23
N LYS A 289 -30.16 -37.28 10.59
CA LYS A 289 -30.82 -36.17 9.89
C LYS A 289 -31.20 -35.01 10.82
N ILE A 290 -31.59 -35.32 12.07
CA ILE A 290 -31.90 -34.28 13.08
C ILE A 290 -30.61 -33.56 13.52
N SER A 291 -29.50 -34.29 13.68
CA SER A 291 -28.18 -33.73 14.00
C SER A 291 -27.62 -32.85 12.86
N GLU A 292 -27.80 -33.28 11.61
CA GLU A 292 -27.39 -32.55 10.41
C GLU A 292 -28.20 -31.24 10.22
N ALA A 293 -29.50 -31.26 10.56
CA ALA A 293 -30.34 -30.08 10.61
C ALA A 293 -29.90 -29.09 11.71
N ALA A 294 -29.45 -29.59 12.86
CA ALA A 294 -28.90 -28.77 13.94
C ALA A 294 -27.58 -28.09 13.51
N GLY A 295 -26.65 -28.85 12.90
CA GLY A 295 -25.41 -28.30 12.35
C GLY A 295 -25.65 -27.28 11.22
N SER A 296 -26.65 -27.52 10.37
CA SER A 296 -27.07 -26.57 9.34
C SER A 296 -27.60 -25.26 9.92
N SER A 297 -28.30 -25.31 11.06
CA SER A 297 -28.74 -24.13 11.81
C SER A 297 -27.55 -23.32 12.37
N GLU A 298 -26.54 -24.00 12.87
CA GLU A 298 -25.31 -23.39 13.40
C GLU A 298 -24.51 -22.68 12.30
N ILE A 299 -24.36 -23.32 11.13
CA ILE A 299 -23.73 -22.72 9.95
C ILE A 299 -24.50 -21.49 9.48
N LEU A 300 -25.84 -21.51 9.51
CA LEU A 300 -26.67 -20.36 9.17
C LEU A 300 -26.44 -19.18 10.15
N LYS A 301 -26.31 -19.47 11.45
CA LYS A 301 -25.97 -18.45 12.47
C LYS A 301 -24.59 -17.85 12.23
N LEU A 302 -23.59 -18.68 11.94
CA LEU A 302 -22.22 -18.22 11.65
C LEU A 302 -22.17 -17.34 10.39
N ARG A 303 -22.89 -17.72 9.33
CA ARG A 303 -23.02 -16.90 8.12
C ARG A 303 -23.65 -15.54 8.41
N LYS A 304 -24.70 -15.51 9.24
CA LYS A 304 -25.35 -14.27 9.65
C LYS A 304 -24.41 -13.37 10.46
N MET A 305 -23.67 -13.90 11.42
CA MET A 305 -22.68 -13.12 12.17
C MET A 305 -21.56 -12.58 11.28
N LEU A 306 -21.10 -13.36 10.30
CA LEU A 306 -20.10 -12.91 9.34
C LEU A 306 -20.62 -11.76 8.47
N GLU A 307 -21.90 -11.79 8.10
CA GLU A 307 -22.55 -10.73 7.33
C GLU A 307 -22.77 -9.46 8.17
N ASP A 308 -23.13 -9.61 9.45
CA ASP A 308 -23.23 -8.51 10.41
C ASP A 308 -21.86 -7.83 10.65
N GLU A 309 -20.78 -8.62 10.78
CA GLU A 309 -19.39 -8.12 10.88
C GLU A 309 -18.93 -7.41 9.60
N ALA A 310 -19.26 -7.95 8.42
CA ALA A 310 -18.97 -7.29 7.16
C ALA A 310 -19.69 -5.93 7.04
N GLN A 311 -20.94 -5.85 7.51
CA GLN A 311 -21.67 -4.58 7.58
C GLN A 311 -21.08 -3.60 8.60
N GLN A 312 -20.66 -4.07 9.78
CA GLN A 312 -19.98 -3.22 10.76
C GLN A 312 -18.66 -2.67 10.21
N LYS A 313 -17.86 -3.50 9.54
CA LYS A 313 -16.63 -3.09 8.88
C LYS A 313 -16.89 -2.00 7.83
N ALA A 314 -17.93 -2.16 7.00
CA ALA A 314 -18.31 -1.15 6.01
C ALA A 314 -18.70 0.19 6.67
N ARG A 315 -19.44 0.17 7.78
CA ARG A 315 -19.78 1.39 8.55
C ARG A 315 -18.54 2.06 9.13
N LEU A 316 -17.61 1.29 9.67
CA LEU A 316 -16.35 1.83 10.21
C LEU A 316 -15.46 2.42 9.10
N GLU A 317 -15.42 1.79 7.92
CA GLU A 317 -14.71 2.34 6.76
C GLU A 317 -15.32 3.67 6.28
N GLU A 318 -16.65 3.78 6.32
CA GLU A 318 -17.37 5.03 6.03
C GLU A 318 -17.09 6.11 7.09
N GLU A 319 -17.12 5.77 8.38
CA GLU A 319 -16.74 6.69 9.46
C GLU A 319 -15.29 7.15 9.34
N ILE A 320 -14.35 6.25 8.99
CA ILE A 320 -12.95 6.59 8.73
C ILE A 320 -12.85 7.55 7.54
N SER A 321 -13.66 7.34 6.49
CA SER A 321 -13.72 8.24 5.33
C SER A 321 -14.22 9.64 5.72
N ILE A 322 -15.28 9.71 6.55
CA ILE A 322 -15.82 10.96 7.08
C ILE A 322 -14.81 11.65 8.00
N LEU A 323 -14.12 10.91 8.87
CA LEU A 323 -13.11 11.49 9.76
C LEU A 323 -11.90 12.00 8.98
N LYS A 324 -11.47 11.30 7.92
CA LYS A 324 -10.43 11.76 6.99
C LYS A 324 -10.84 13.05 6.29
N SER A 325 -12.08 13.15 5.80
CA SER A 325 -12.56 14.38 5.15
C SER A 325 -12.67 15.54 6.15
N ARG A 326 -13.09 15.28 7.39
CA ARG A 326 -13.17 16.28 8.47
C ARG A 326 -11.79 16.75 8.92
N LEU A 327 -10.80 15.85 8.93
CA LEU A 327 -9.40 16.18 9.22
C LEU A 327 -8.80 17.04 8.09
N LEU A 328 -9.15 16.76 6.83
CA LEU A 328 -8.81 17.57 5.67
C LEU A 328 -9.46 18.96 5.70
N GLN A 329 -10.72 19.05 6.16
CA GLN A 329 -11.40 20.32 6.39
C GLN A 329 -10.73 21.12 7.50
N LEU A 330 -10.43 20.50 8.64
CA LEU A 330 -9.75 21.15 9.76
C LEU A 330 -8.32 21.57 9.41
N SER A 331 -7.59 20.79 8.60
CA SER A 331 -6.28 21.21 8.10
C SER A 331 -6.40 22.39 7.13
N SER A 332 -7.42 22.40 6.27
CA SER A 332 -7.71 23.51 5.37
C SER A 332 -8.15 24.78 6.11
N GLU A 333 -8.92 24.65 7.19
CA GLU A 333 -9.30 25.74 8.10
C GLU A 333 -8.08 26.25 8.91
N ALA A 334 -7.20 25.36 9.35
CA ALA A 334 -5.92 25.73 9.97
C ALA A 334 -5.02 26.49 8.97
N ASP A 335 -4.99 26.07 7.70
CA ASP A 335 -4.25 26.75 6.65
C ASP A 335 -4.91 28.07 6.22
N LYS A 336 -6.25 28.18 6.28
CA LYS A 336 -6.97 29.45 6.06
C LYS A 336 -6.72 30.43 7.21
N THR A 337 -6.81 29.99 8.46
CA THR A 337 -6.51 30.85 9.64
C THR A 337 -5.04 31.28 9.68
N THR A 338 -4.12 30.41 9.26
CA THR A 338 -2.70 30.77 9.09
C THR A 338 -2.50 31.78 7.95
N ARG A 339 -3.24 31.64 6.84
CA ARG A 339 -3.24 32.60 5.72
C ARG A 339 -3.92 33.92 6.04
N ASP A 340 -4.97 33.94 6.85
CA ASP A 340 -5.67 35.17 7.27
C ASP A 340 -4.84 35.98 8.28
N LEU A 341 -4.05 35.29 9.12
CA LEU A 341 -3.04 35.93 9.97
C LEU A 341 -1.87 36.54 9.18
N ASP A 342 -1.58 36.00 7.98
CA ASP A 342 -0.59 36.56 7.04
C ASP A 342 -1.17 37.62 6.10
N ARG A 343 -2.47 37.56 5.80
CA ARG A 343 -3.19 38.47 4.89
C ARG A 343 -3.77 39.71 5.59
N GLY A 344 -3.82 39.73 6.92
CA GLY A 344 -4.12 40.92 7.72
C GLY A 344 -3.10 42.07 7.57
N ALA A 345 -2.00 41.86 6.85
CA ALA A 345 -1.00 42.87 6.53
C ALA A 345 -1.07 43.35 5.07
N THR A 346 -2.25 43.66 4.51
CA THR A 346 -2.40 44.68 3.44
C THR A 346 -3.86 44.88 3.02
N LYS A 347 -4.50 45.93 3.55
CA LYS A 347 -5.23 47.01 2.83
C LYS A 347 -6.27 47.68 3.74
N LEU A 348 -6.05 48.96 4.02
CA LEU A 348 -7.12 49.91 4.37
C LEU A 348 -8.06 50.09 3.16
N PRO A 349 -9.37 50.29 3.39
CA PRO A 349 -10.27 50.91 2.43
C PRO A 349 -10.65 52.34 2.88
N SER A 350 -10.48 53.32 1.99
CA SER A 350 -11.37 54.48 1.86
C SER A 350 -12.46 54.09 0.85
N GLY A 351 -13.77 54.30 0.98
CA GLY A 351 -14.60 55.06 1.90
C GLY A 351 -15.75 55.62 1.05
N GLN A 352 -17.00 55.14 1.23
CA GLN A 352 -18.26 55.93 1.26
C GLN A 352 -19.56 55.07 1.22
N SER A 353 -20.48 55.48 2.11
CA SER A 353 -21.97 55.45 2.12
C SER A 353 -22.78 54.14 2.17
N SER A 354 -23.56 54.05 3.26
CA SER A 354 -24.67 53.14 3.66
C SER A 354 -25.99 53.35 2.88
N PRO A 355 -27.17 52.76 3.27
CA PRO A 355 -27.52 51.45 3.87
C PRO A 355 -28.75 50.74 3.20
N HIS A 356 -28.91 49.40 3.34
CA HIS A 356 -30.12 48.69 3.82
C HIS A 356 -30.11 47.16 3.56
N ARG A 357 -30.61 46.42 4.55
CA ARG A 357 -30.92 44.97 4.70
C ARG A 357 -31.93 44.40 3.67
N PRO A 358 -32.33 43.09 3.71
CA PRO A 358 -31.76 41.88 4.33
C PRO A 358 -31.71 40.61 3.42
N PHE A 359 -31.07 39.55 3.93
CA PHE A 359 -31.32 38.10 3.70
C PHE A 359 -32.24 37.67 2.55
N ILE A 360 -31.69 36.90 1.60
CA ILE A 360 -32.32 35.66 1.11
C ILE A 360 -31.24 34.56 1.01
N HIS A 361 -31.62 33.42 1.54
CA HIS A 361 -30.95 32.14 1.55
C HIS A 361 -31.11 31.48 0.18
N GLU A 362 -30.02 31.07 -0.48
CA GLU A 362 -30.14 30.03 -1.50
C GLU A 362 -28.87 29.17 -1.53
N GLN A 363 -29.09 27.88 -1.29
CA GLN A 363 -28.12 26.81 -1.40
C GLN A 363 -27.53 26.80 -2.82
N LEU A 364 -26.24 26.46 -2.97
CA LEU A 364 -25.75 25.67 -4.10
C LEU A 364 -24.36 25.12 -3.81
N GLN A 365 -24.22 23.85 -4.19
CA GLN A 365 -23.08 22.95 -4.02
C GLN A 365 -21.81 23.46 -4.73
N GLY A 366 -20.64 23.09 -4.21
CA GLY A 366 -19.38 23.09 -4.96
C GLY A 366 -18.19 23.67 -4.19
N SER A 367 -17.35 22.81 -3.61
CA SER A 367 -16.06 23.22 -3.03
C SER A 367 -14.89 22.43 -3.62
N GLY A 368 -14.90 22.23 -4.94
CA GLY A 368 -13.75 21.75 -5.72
C GLY A 368 -13.01 22.88 -6.47
N ASP A 369 -13.52 24.12 -6.42
CA ASP A 369 -13.03 25.22 -7.28
C ASP A 369 -11.97 26.12 -6.62
N GLU A 370 -11.84 26.17 -5.29
CA GLU A 370 -10.87 27.07 -4.64
C GLU A 370 -9.40 26.60 -4.72
N GLU A 371 -9.15 25.28 -4.69
CA GLU A 371 -7.81 24.70 -4.89
C GLU A 371 -7.41 24.72 -6.37
N LYS A 372 -8.35 24.40 -7.28
CA LYS A 372 -8.18 24.60 -8.74
C LYS A 372 -7.82 26.04 -9.06
N ALA A 373 -8.52 27.01 -8.46
CA ALA A 373 -8.27 28.44 -8.67
C ALA A 373 -6.89 28.90 -8.16
N SER A 374 -6.25 28.19 -7.23
CA SER A 374 -4.93 28.56 -6.70
C SER A 374 -3.79 28.06 -7.59
N ILE A 375 -3.95 26.89 -8.21
CA ILE A 375 -3.00 26.34 -9.19
C ILE A 375 -3.17 27.03 -10.54
N GLU A 376 -4.41 27.28 -11.00
CA GLU A 376 -4.67 28.11 -12.19
C GLU A 376 -4.04 29.50 -12.05
N LYS A 377 -4.11 30.12 -10.87
CA LYS A 377 -3.39 31.37 -10.58
C LYS A 377 -1.88 31.26 -10.72
N LEU A 378 -1.23 30.11 -10.54
CA LEU A 378 0.23 29.99 -10.75
C LEU A 378 0.57 29.93 -12.25
N PHE A 379 -0.24 29.23 -13.05
CA PHE A 379 -0.14 29.25 -14.51
C PHE A 379 -0.39 30.65 -15.07
N ASP A 380 -1.36 31.38 -14.50
CA ASP A 380 -1.78 32.71 -14.97
C ASP A 380 -0.95 33.88 -14.42
N GLN A 381 -0.45 33.82 -13.17
CA GLN A 381 0.26 34.95 -12.52
C GLN A 381 1.79 34.87 -12.65
N VAL A 382 2.39 33.67 -12.56
CA VAL A 382 3.86 33.49 -12.65
C VAL A 382 4.27 33.16 -14.09
N GLY A 383 3.41 32.47 -14.83
CA GLY A 383 3.67 31.99 -16.18
C GLY A 383 4.55 30.74 -16.14
N LEU A 384 3.98 29.60 -16.50
CA LEU A 384 4.69 28.32 -16.62
C LEU A 384 6.00 28.44 -17.43
N GLN A 385 5.99 29.28 -18.47
CA GLN A 385 7.17 29.58 -19.29
C GLN A 385 8.34 30.18 -18.49
N LYS A 386 8.07 31.02 -17.49
CA LYS A 386 9.14 31.57 -16.63
C LYS A 386 9.74 30.48 -15.75
N ILE A 387 8.92 29.60 -15.19
CA ILE A 387 9.40 28.47 -14.38
C ILE A 387 10.26 27.53 -15.25
N LEU A 388 9.82 27.25 -16.47
CA LEU A 388 10.58 26.43 -17.41
C LEU A 388 11.90 27.10 -17.82
N SER A 389 11.95 28.42 -17.97
CA SER A 389 13.22 29.13 -18.23
C SER A 389 14.25 29.00 -17.10
N LEU A 390 13.79 28.82 -15.86
CA LEU A 390 14.67 28.62 -14.70
C LEU A 390 15.30 27.22 -14.68
N LEU A 391 14.79 26.27 -15.48
CA LEU A 391 15.42 24.97 -15.68
C LEU A 391 16.77 25.09 -16.42
N GLU A 392 16.99 26.21 -17.11
CA GLU A 392 18.22 26.51 -17.84
C GLU A 392 19.12 27.50 -17.08
N ALA A 393 18.78 27.84 -15.83
CA ALA A 393 19.57 28.76 -15.01
C ALA A 393 20.98 28.22 -14.78
N GLU A 394 22.00 29.10 -14.87
CA GLU A 394 23.40 28.75 -14.60
C GLU A 394 23.61 28.26 -13.17
N ASP A 395 22.89 28.86 -12.22
CA ASP A 395 22.94 28.49 -10.81
C ASP A 395 22.29 27.12 -10.55
N THR A 396 23.08 26.20 -9.99
CA THR A 396 22.68 24.83 -9.70
C THR A 396 21.52 24.76 -8.69
N ASP A 397 21.51 25.62 -7.67
CA ASP A 397 20.45 25.63 -6.66
C ASP A 397 19.13 26.13 -7.24
N VAL A 398 19.18 27.18 -8.06
CA VAL A 398 17.99 27.65 -8.81
C VAL A 398 17.45 26.55 -9.69
N ARG A 399 18.33 25.82 -10.39
CA ARG A 399 17.93 24.69 -11.25
C ARG A 399 17.29 23.58 -10.44
N ILE A 400 17.87 23.17 -9.31
CA ILE A 400 17.29 22.16 -8.41
C ILE A 400 15.88 22.56 -7.97
N HIS A 401 15.71 23.80 -7.51
CA HIS A 401 14.40 24.27 -7.04
C HIS A 401 13.39 24.38 -8.18
N ALA A 402 13.80 24.81 -9.37
CA ALA A 402 12.94 24.85 -10.55
C ALA A 402 12.46 23.43 -10.94
N VAL A 403 13.36 22.44 -10.97
CA VAL A 403 13.00 21.05 -11.26
C VAL A 403 12.03 20.50 -10.20
N LYS A 404 12.24 20.81 -8.91
CA LYS A 404 11.30 20.42 -7.83
C LYS A 404 9.91 21.01 -8.02
N VAL A 405 9.83 22.29 -8.39
CA VAL A 405 8.53 22.94 -8.67
C VAL A 405 7.84 22.24 -9.84
N VAL A 406 8.56 21.95 -10.93
CA VAL A 406 7.99 21.23 -12.09
C VAL A 406 7.57 19.82 -11.71
N ALA A 407 8.35 19.10 -10.89
CA ALA A 407 7.99 17.76 -10.42
C ALA A 407 6.69 17.74 -9.61
N ASN A 408 6.52 18.72 -8.71
CA ASN A 408 5.30 18.89 -7.92
C ASN A 408 4.11 19.27 -8.81
N LEU A 409 4.30 20.18 -9.78
CA LEU A 409 3.24 20.53 -10.72
C LEU A 409 2.82 19.34 -11.59
N ALA A 410 3.77 18.49 -11.99
CA ALA A 410 3.51 17.30 -12.79
C ALA A 410 2.77 16.19 -12.02
N ALA A 411 2.76 16.23 -10.68
CA ALA A 411 2.00 15.27 -9.88
C ALA A 411 0.48 15.39 -10.13
N GLU A 412 0.00 16.57 -10.51
CA GLU A 412 -1.39 16.83 -10.84
C GLU A 412 -1.70 16.47 -12.30
N GLU A 413 -2.68 15.59 -12.52
CA GLU A 413 -3.06 15.10 -13.86
C GLU A 413 -3.40 16.23 -14.83
N ALA A 414 -4.12 17.26 -14.37
CA ALA A 414 -4.54 18.41 -15.18
C ALA A 414 -3.37 19.27 -15.70
N ASN A 415 -2.18 19.13 -15.11
CA ASN A 415 -0.99 19.90 -15.47
C ASN A 415 -0.04 19.13 -16.39
N GLN A 416 -0.11 17.79 -16.41
CA GLN A 416 0.85 16.94 -17.11
C GLN A 416 0.92 17.28 -18.61
N GLU A 417 -0.22 17.38 -19.29
CA GLU A 417 -0.27 17.73 -20.71
C GLU A 417 0.16 19.19 -20.95
N LYS A 418 -0.21 20.12 -20.05
CA LYS A 418 0.14 21.55 -20.15
C LYS A 418 1.66 21.76 -20.05
N ILE A 419 2.32 21.07 -19.12
CA ILE A 419 3.78 21.13 -18.93
C ILE A 419 4.49 20.63 -20.19
N VAL A 420 4.00 19.54 -20.78
CA VAL A 420 4.57 18.97 -22.00
C VAL A 420 4.38 19.91 -23.19
N LYS A 421 3.17 20.45 -23.41
CA LYS A 421 2.88 21.45 -24.45
C LYS A 421 3.73 22.70 -24.33
N ALA A 422 4.07 23.10 -23.10
CA ALA A 422 4.92 24.26 -22.84
C ALA A 422 6.43 23.99 -23.02
N GLY A 423 6.83 22.76 -23.38
CA GLY A 423 8.23 22.39 -23.62
C GLY A 423 8.96 21.81 -22.41
N GLY A 424 8.27 21.64 -21.27
CA GLY A 424 8.91 21.20 -20.02
C GLY A 424 9.54 19.83 -20.10
N LEU A 425 8.95 18.90 -20.86
CA LEU A 425 9.56 17.58 -21.10
C LEU A 425 10.93 17.68 -21.77
N LYS A 426 11.05 18.53 -22.80
CA LYS A 426 12.31 18.72 -23.52
C LYS A 426 13.40 19.29 -22.60
N SER A 427 13.05 20.24 -21.74
CA SER A 427 13.97 20.79 -20.73
C SER A 427 14.38 19.73 -19.71
N LEU A 428 13.45 18.92 -19.19
CA LEU A 428 13.75 17.83 -18.24
C LEU A 428 14.68 16.76 -18.85
N LEU A 429 14.44 16.34 -20.10
CA LEU A 429 15.30 15.39 -20.79
C LEU A 429 16.69 15.99 -21.08
N THR A 430 16.76 17.28 -21.37
CA THR A 430 18.04 17.99 -21.55
C THR A 430 18.81 18.00 -20.23
N ILE A 431 18.15 18.32 -19.11
CA ILE A 431 18.75 18.29 -17.77
C ILE A 431 19.30 16.90 -17.42
N LEU A 432 18.55 15.82 -17.67
CA LEU A 432 19.04 14.45 -17.46
C LEU A 432 20.29 14.13 -18.29
N ARG A 433 20.42 14.74 -19.48
CA ARG A 433 21.56 14.52 -20.38
C ARG A 433 22.81 15.28 -19.93
N VAL A 434 22.67 16.52 -19.48
CA VAL A 434 23.82 17.41 -19.19
C VAL A 434 24.21 17.48 -17.73
N SER A 435 23.32 17.16 -16.79
CA SER A 435 23.61 17.28 -15.37
C SER A 435 24.36 16.05 -14.85
N ASN A 436 25.43 16.28 -14.09
CA ASN A 436 26.13 15.27 -13.30
C ASN A 436 25.72 15.27 -11.83
N GLU A 437 24.81 16.18 -11.44
CA GLU A 437 24.34 16.31 -10.07
C GLU A 437 23.24 15.30 -9.79
N GLU A 438 23.52 14.36 -8.90
CA GLU A 438 22.62 13.24 -8.59
C GLU A 438 21.26 13.72 -8.08
N THR A 439 21.23 14.81 -7.28
CA THR A 439 19.96 15.40 -6.81
C THR A 439 19.12 15.96 -7.97
N ILE A 440 19.74 16.58 -8.96
CA ILE A 440 19.02 17.11 -10.14
C ILE A 440 18.46 15.94 -10.95
N GLN A 441 19.30 14.93 -11.22
CA GLN A 441 18.89 13.75 -11.97
C GLN A 441 17.72 13.02 -11.31
N ARG A 442 17.78 12.84 -9.98
CA ARG A 442 16.71 12.24 -9.18
C ARG A 442 15.39 12.98 -9.32
N VAL A 443 15.38 14.30 -9.12
CA VAL A 443 14.14 15.08 -9.18
C VAL A 443 13.62 15.17 -10.62
N ALA A 444 14.50 15.27 -11.60
CA ALA A 444 14.13 15.25 -13.02
C ALA A 444 13.50 13.90 -13.44
N ALA A 445 14.08 12.78 -13.02
CA ALA A 445 13.52 11.45 -13.22
C ALA A 445 12.14 11.32 -12.55
N GLY A 446 11.98 11.85 -11.33
CA GLY A 446 10.69 11.91 -10.64
C GLY A 446 9.64 12.74 -11.38
N ALA A 447 10.01 13.91 -11.91
CA ALA A 447 9.14 14.72 -12.74
C ALA A 447 8.69 13.97 -14.00
N ILE A 448 9.62 13.29 -14.69
CA ILE A 448 9.31 12.46 -15.86
C ILE A 448 8.41 11.29 -15.48
N ALA A 449 8.60 10.66 -14.32
CA ALA A 449 7.73 9.59 -13.83
C ALA A 449 6.28 10.07 -13.67
N ASN A 450 6.08 11.27 -13.12
CA ASN A 450 4.76 11.89 -12.99
C ASN A 450 4.15 12.19 -14.37
N LEU A 451 4.92 12.81 -15.27
CA LEU A 451 4.46 13.07 -16.65
C LEU A 451 4.09 11.79 -17.41
N ALA A 452 4.79 10.68 -17.15
CA ALA A 452 4.54 9.38 -17.76
C ALA A 452 3.26 8.69 -17.24
N MET A 453 2.58 9.23 -16.21
CA MET A 453 1.27 8.70 -15.80
C MET A 453 0.21 8.91 -16.89
N ASN A 454 0.28 10.01 -17.63
CA ASN A 454 -0.59 10.28 -18.78
C ASN A 454 -0.15 9.50 -20.03
N GLU A 455 -1.09 8.83 -20.69
CA GLU A 455 -0.82 7.97 -21.86
C GLU A 455 -0.24 8.72 -23.07
N THR A 456 -0.79 9.89 -23.42
CA THR A 456 -0.29 10.70 -24.56
C THR A 456 1.15 11.17 -24.36
N ASN A 457 1.52 11.47 -23.10
CA ASN A 457 2.87 11.87 -22.77
C ASN A 457 3.87 10.70 -22.89
N ARG A 458 3.45 9.45 -22.63
CA ARG A 458 4.34 8.27 -22.75
C ARG A 458 4.91 8.14 -24.16
N GLU A 459 4.06 8.29 -25.18
CA GLU A 459 4.48 8.25 -26.59
C GLU A 459 5.53 9.33 -26.89
N LEU A 460 5.32 10.55 -26.38
CA LEU A 460 6.25 11.67 -26.58
C LEU A 460 7.57 11.51 -25.81
N ILE A 461 7.53 11.01 -24.56
CA ILE A 461 8.72 10.72 -23.76
C ILE A 461 9.59 9.70 -24.49
N MET A 462 8.98 8.64 -25.02
CA MET A 462 9.70 7.60 -25.76
C MET A 462 10.17 8.11 -27.12
N SER A 463 9.38 8.92 -27.85
CA SER A 463 9.80 9.51 -29.13
C SER A 463 11.04 10.41 -29.00
N GLN A 464 11.20 11.09 -27.87
CA GLN A 464 12.33 11.97 -27.57
C GLN A 464 13.54 11.25 -26.93
N GLY A 465 13.55 9.91 -26.90
CA GLY A 465 14.67 9.11 -26.36
C GLY A 465 14.75 9.10 -24.83
N GLY A 466 13.60 9.28 -24.16
CA GLY A 466 13.53 9.31 -22.70
C GLY A 466 13.96 7.99 -22.05
N ILE A 467 13.69 6.82 -22.67
CA ILE A 467 14.13 5.53 -22.12
C ILE A 467 15.65 5.46 -22.15
N LYS A 468 16.28 5.77 -23.27
CA LYS A 468 17.76 5.78 -23.37
C LYS A 468 18.40 6.66 -22.30
N LEU A 469 17.86 7.86 -22.05
CA LEU A 469 18.38 8.77 -21.03
C LEU A 469 18.18 8.23 -19.61
N LEU A 470 16.98 7.74 -19.29
CA LEU A 470 16.70 7.10 -18.00
C LEU A 470 17.60 5.89 -17.75
N SER A 471 17.82 5.05 -18.77
CA SER A 471 18.73 3.90 -18.70
C SER A 471 20.18 4.33 -18.42
N MET A 472 20.66 5.40 -19.07
CA MET A 472 21.98 5.96 -18.79
C MET A 472 22.07 6.52 -17.36
N THR A 473 21.05 7.22 -16.88
CA THR A 473 20.97 7.71 -15.50
C THR A 473 21.01 6.55 -14.50
N ALA A 474 20.27 5.45 -14.74
CA ALA A 474 20.31 4.26 -13.89
C ALA A 474 21.70 3.61 -13.83
N THR A 475 22.46 3.64 -14.92
CA THR A 475 23.80 3.03 -14.99
C THR A 475 24.81 3.84 -14.17
N ASN A 476 24.63 5.16 -14.10
CA ASN A 476 25.57 6.07 -13.46
C ASN A 476 25.20 6.42 -12.01
N ALA A 477 23.99 6.09 -11.56
CA ALA A 477 23.50 6.46 -10.24
C ALA A 477 23.89 5.43 -9.18
N GLU A 478 24.37 5.92 -8.03
CA GLU A 478 24.67 5.08 -6.86
C GLU A 478 23.56 5.19 -5.80
N ASP A 479 22.88 6.33 -5.70
CA ASP A 479 21.78 6.59 -4.76
C ASP A 479 20.55 5.71 -5.08
N PRO A 480 20.13 4.82 -4.15
CA PRO A 480 18.92 4.01 -4.32
C PRO A 480 17.66 4.84 -4.57
N GLN A 481 17.60 6.06 -4.05
CA GLN A 481 16.46 6.94 -4.26
C GLN A 481 16.39 7.43 -5.71
N THR A 482 17.53 7.72 -6.35
CA THR A 482 17.61 8.04 -7.78
C THR A 482 17.16 6.85 -8.62
N LEU A 483 17.67 5.66 -8.32
CA LEU A 483 17.27 4.41 -8.99
C LEU A 483 15.77 4.14 -8.84
N ARG A 484 15.19 4.43 -7.67
CA ARG A 484 13.74 4.29 -7.44
C ARG A 484 12.93 5.20 -8.36
N MET A 485 13.33 6.47 -8.53
CA MET A 485 12.64 7.41 -9.41
C MET A 485 12.75 6.97 -10.88
N VAL A 486 13.94 6.53 -11.30
CA VAL A 486 14.17 6.04 -12.66
C VAL A 486 13.37 4.77 -12.94
N ALA A 487 13.41 3.78 -12.05
CA ALA A 487 12.59 2.56 -12.16
C ALA A 487 11.10 2.89 -12.18
N GLY A 488 10.65 3.85 -11.38
CA GLY A 488 9.27 4.34 -11.38
C GLY A 488 8.83 4.97 -12.71
N ALA A 489 9.71 5.76 -13.33
CA ALA A 489 9.47 6.34 -14.66
C ALA A 489 9.37 5.25 -15.73
N ILE A 490 10.32 4.32 -15.78
CA ILE A 490 10.31 3.20 -16.73
C ILE A 490 9.06 2.33 -16.52
N ALA A 491 8.67 2.06 -15.27
CA ALA A 491 7.48 1.27 -14.97
C ALA A 491 6.17 1.90 -15.49
N ASN A 492 6.06 3.23 -15.47
CA ASN A 492 4.91 3.95 -16.04
C ASN A 492 4.93 3.88 -17.58
N LEU A 493 6.12 3.91 -18.19
CA LEU A 493 6.30 3.76 -19.64
C LEU A 493 6.02 2.33 -20.12
N CYS A 494 6.30 1.31 -19.29
CA CYS A 494 5.97 -0.10 -19.56
C CYS A 494 4.47 -0.38 -19.67
N SER A 495 3.59 0.53 -19.21
CA SER A 495 2.13 0.38 -19.28
C SER A 495 1.54 0.73 -20.66
N SER A 496 2.34 0.82 -21.72
CA SER A 496 1.89 1.13 -23.09
C SER A 496 2.07 -0.08 -24.02
N ASP A 497 0.97 -0.53 -24.63
CA ASP A 497 0.94 -1.70 -25.52
C ASP A 497 1.69 -1.45 -26.85
N LYS A 498 1.78 -0.20 -27.30
CA LYS A 498 2.31 0.17 -28.61
C LYS A 498 3.83 0.30 -28.65
N LEU A 499 4.49 0.45 -27.50
CA LEU A 499 5.88 0.96 -27.43
C LEU A 499 6.90 -0.04 -26.87
N GLN A 500 6.50 -1.28 -26.58
CA GLN A 500 7.35 -2.33 -25.99
C GLN A 500 8.67 -2.57 -26.74
N THR A 501 8.60 -2.66 -28.08
CA THR A 501 9.79 -2.84 -28.93
C THR A 501 10.78 -1.69 -28.75
N LYS A 502 10.28 -0.45 -28.64
CA LYS A 502 11.13 0.72 -28.42
C LYS A 502 11.76 0.71 -27.02
N LEU A 503 11.02 0.27 -26.01
CA LEU A 503 11.52 0.15 -24.65
C LEU A 503 12.68 -0.86 -24.55
N SER A 504 12.56 -2.01 -25.22
CA SER A 504 13.64 -3.01 -25.29
C SER A 504 14.85 -2.48 -26.07
N VAL A 505 14.65 -1.90 -27.26
CA VAL A 505 15.74 -1.36 -28.10
C VAL A 505 16.52 -0.23 -27.42
N GLU A 506 15.83 0.64 -26.66
CA GLU A 506 16.49 1.70 -25.88
C GLU A 506 17.07 1.22 -24.53
N GLY A 507 17.07 -0.10 -24.29
CA GLY A 507 17.73 -0.73 -23.15
C GLY A 507 16.97 -0.61 -21.83
N GLY A 508 15.67 -0.31 -21.84
CA GLY A 508 14.87 -0.14 -20.63
C GLY A 508 14.83 -1.41 -19.76
N ILE A 509 14.68 -2.59 -20.38
CA ILE A 509 14.69 -3.88 -19.64
C ILE A 509 16.07 -4.13 -19.02
N LYS A 510 17.15 -3.90 -19.78
CA LYS A 510 18.53 -4.06 -19.29
C LYS A 510 18.84 -3.12 -18.12
N ALA A 511 18.37 -1.88 -18.18
CA ALA A 511 18.51 -0.93 -17.07
C ALA A 511 17.75 -1.41 -15.82
N LEU A 512 16.52 -1.91 -15.96
CA LEU A 512 15.75 -2.48 -14.85
C LEU A 512 16.49 -3.65 -14.18
N LEU A 513 17.08 -4.56 -14.98
CA LEU A 513 17.86 -5.69 -14.47
C LEU A 513 19.18 -5.23 -13.82
N GLY A 514 19.83 -4.19 -14.35
CA GLY A 514 21.03 -3.60 -13.73
C GLY A 514 20.74 -3.03 -12.34
N MET A 515 19.57 -2.40 -12.15
CA MET A 515 19.16 -1.82 -10.86
C MET A 515 18.91 -2.87 -9.77
N VAL A 516 18.71 -4.14 -10.11
CA VAL A 516 18.55 -5.22 -9.12
C VAL A 516 19.75 -5.31 -8.17
N GLY A 517 20.95 -4.96 -8.66
CA GLY A 517 22.19 -5.02 -7.89
C GLY A 517 22.19 -4.17 -6.61
N CYS A 518 21.35 -3.11 -6.53
CA CYS A 518 21.32 -2.24 -5.36
C CYS A 518 20.68 -2.88 -4.11
N ARG A 519 19.94 -4.00 -4.26
CA ARG A 519 19.24 -4.73 -3.19
C ARG A 519 18.31 -3.88 -2.29
N HIS A 520 17.90 -2.71 -2.76
CA HIS A 520 16.99 -1.84 -2.01
C HIS A 520 15.52 -2.20 -2.28
N GLY A 521 14.76 -2.48 -1.22
CA GLY A 521 13.37 -3.00 -1.32
C GLY A 521 12.46 -2.17 -2.23
N ASP A 522 12.44 -0.84 -2.06
CA ASP A 522 11.61 0.03 -2.90
C ASP A 522 12.00 0.01 -4.39
N VAL A 523 13.30 -0.10 -4.70
CA VAL A 523 13.79 -0.14 -6.08
C VAL A 523 13.34 -1.46 -6.70
N LEU A 524 13.53 -2.57 -5.99
CA LEU A 524 13.06 -3.90 -6.42
C LEU A 524 11.54 -3.94 -6.64
N ALA A 525 10.76 -3.25 -5.80
CA ALA A 525 9.31 -3.14 -5.97
C ALA A 525 8.94 -2.39 -7.27
N GLN A 526 9.65 -1.30 -7.59
CA GLN A 526 9.44 -0.57 -8.85
C GLN A 526 9.89 -1.38 -10.07
N VAL A 527 11.02 -2.11 -9.96
CA VAL A 527 11.49 -3.02 -11.01
C VAL A 527 10.48 -4.14 -11.26
N ALA A 528 9.99 -4.78 -10.21
CA ALA A 528 8.95 -5.81 -10.31
C ALA A 528 7.67 -5.25 -10.95
N ARG A 529 7.24 -4.04 -10.55
CA ARG A 529 6.10 -3.34 -11.16
C ARG A 529 6.32 -3.09 -12.65
N ALA A 530 7.51 -2.65 -13.06
CA ALA A 530 7.84 -2.43 -14.46
C ALA A 530 7.75 -3.71 -15.29
N ILE A 531 8.29 -4.81 -14.78
CA ILE A 531 8.26 -6.12 -15.45
C ILE A 531 6.83 -6.64 -15.55
N ALA A 532 6.03 -6.51 -14.49
CA ALA A 532 4.62 -6.90 -14.50
C ALA A 532 3.80 -6.11 -15.53
N ASN A 533 4.01 -4.78 -15.58
CA ASN A 533 3.35 -3.92 -16.55
C ASN A 533 3.74 -4.31 -17.98
N PHE A 534 5.03 -4.54 -18.24
CA PHE A 534 5.51 -4.95 -19.55
C PHE A 534 4.90 -6.30 -19.98
N ALA A 535 4.94 -7.30 -19.10
CA ALA A 535 4.35 -8.63 -19.38
C ALA A 535 2.84 -8.53 -19.64
N LYS A 536 2.11 -7.71 -18.86
CA LYS A 536 0.68 -7.47 -19.06
C LYS A 536 0.41 -6.86 -20.43
N CYS A 537 1.12 -5.79 -20.79
CA CYS A 537 0.95 -5.12 -22.07
C CYS A 537 1.31 -6.03 -23.25
N GLU A 538 2.34 -6.86 -23.12
CA GLU A 538 2.72 -7.85 -24.13
C GLU A 538 1.64 -8.94 -24.29
N SER A 539 0.95 -9.30 -23.20
CA SER A 539 -0.23 -10.18 -23.26
C SER A 539 -1.45 -9.53 -23.92
N GLY A 540 -1.65 -8.22 -23.75
CA GLY A 540 -2.76 -7.47 -24.34
C GLY A 540 -2.61 -7.26 -25.85
N ALA A 541 -1.44 -6.83 -26.32
CA ALA A 541 -1.18 -6.54 -27.74
C ALA A 541 -1.44 -7.75 -28.66
N LEU A 542 -1.24 -8.97 -28.16
CA LEU A 542 -1.52 -10.20 -28.91
C LEU A 542 -2.99 -10.56 -29.05
N THR A 543 -3.84 -10.23 -28.06
CA THR A 543 -5.29 -10.45 -28.19
C THR A 543 -5.90 -9.64 -29.34
N GLN A 544 -5.19 -8.61 -29.81
CA GLN A 544 -5.54 -7.78 -30.97
C GLN A 544 -4.82 -8.20 -32.27
N GLY A 545 -4.14 -9.36 -32.29
CA GLY A 545 -3.65 -10.01 -33.53
C GLY A 545 -2.37 -9.44 -34.15
N THR A 546 -1.60 -8.57 -33.46
CA THR A 546 -0.51 -7.81 -34.10
C THR A 546 0.90 -8.39 -33.98
N LYS A 547 1.22 -9.31 -33.06
CA LYS A 547 2.60 -9.85 -32.92
C LYS A 547 2.66 -11.27 -32.32
N THR A 548 2.89 -12.31 -33.12
CA THR A 548 3.24 -13.65 -32.60
C THR A 548 4.76 -13.76 -32.40
N CYS A 549 5.29 -13.27 -31.28
CA CYS A 549 6.72 -13.38 -30.96
C CYS A 549 6.94 -13.84 -29.51
N ARG A 550 8.11 -14.46 -29.27
CA ARG A 550 8.65 -14.74 -27.93
C ARG A 550 8.74 -13.44 -27.14
N SER A 551 8.55 -13.52 -25.83
CA SER A 551 8.56 -12.32 -24.99
C SER A 551 9.91 -11.60 -24.98
N LEU A 552 9.88 -10.28 -25.17
CA LEU A 552 11.08 -9.43 -25.09
C LEU A 552 11.72 -9.45 -23.69
N LEU A 553 10.93 -9.71 -22.64
CA LEU A 553 11.47 -9.90 -21.28
C LEU A 553 12.33 -11.17 -21.19
N ILE A 554 11.95 -12.22 -21.91
CA ILE A 554 12.72 -13.46 -21.96
C ILE A 554 13.96 -13.26 -22.84
N ASP A 555 13.84 -12.54 -23.96
CA ASP A 555 14.96 -12.19 -24.85
C ASP A 555 16.03 -11.35 -24.13
N ASP A 556 15.62 -10.36 -23.32
CA ASP A 556 16.53 -9.51 -22.54
C ASP A 556 16.98 -10.16 -21.20
N GLY A 557 16.65 -11.44 -20.96
CA GLY A 557 17.19 -12.22 -19.84
C GLY A 557 16.55 -11.95 -18.47
N ALA A 558 15.31 -11.43 -18.43
CA ALA A 558 14.63 -11.16 -17.16
C ALA A 558 14.09 -12.42 -16.46
N LEU A 559 13.91 -13.52 -17.20
CA LEU A 559 13.24 -14.73 -16.69
C LEU A 559 13.88 -15.32 -15.42
N PRO A 560 15.21 -15.49 -15.30
CA PRO A 560 15.82 -16.00 -14.08
C PRO A 560 15.52 -15.14 -12.85
N TRP A 561 15.53 -13.80 -13.01
CA TRP A 561 15.25 -12.88 -11.92
C TRP A 561 13.78 -12.93 -11.50
N ILE A 562 12.86 -13.04 -12.46
CA ILE A 562 11.43 -13.21 -12.22
C ILE A 562 11.20 -14.47 -11.37
N ILE A 563 11.78 -15.60 -11.76
CA ILE A 563 11.61 -16.88 -11.05
C ILE A 563 12.18 -16.79 -9.63
N GLN A 564 13.37 -16.22 -9.47
CA GLN A 564 14.01 -16.06 -8.16
C GLN A 564 13.17 -15.23 -7.17
N ASN A 565 12.36 -14.29 -7.68
CA ASN A 565 11.56 -13.39 -6.85
C ASN A 565 10.08 -13.81 -6.73
N ALA A 566 9.69 -14.95 -7.28
CA ALA A 566 8.32 -15.47 -7.16
C ALA A 566 7.94 -15.76 -5.71
N ASN A 567 8.91 -16.17 -4.88
CA ASN A 567 8.75 -16.43 -3.45
C ASN A 567 9.38 -15.33 -2.56
N ASN A 568 9.46 -14.09 -3.06
CA ASN A 568 10.04 -13.00 -2.29
C ASN A 568 9.19 -12.69 -1.03
N GLU A 569 9.83 -12.50 0.12
CA GLU A 569 9.16 -12.19 1.39
C GLU A 569 8.45 -10.82 1.35
N ALA A 570 8.96 -9.88 0.55
CA ALA A 570 8.34 -8.57 0.37
C ALA A 570 7.06 -8.67 -0.48
N SER A 571 5.91 -8.48 0.17
CA SER A 571 4.57 -8.54 -0.44
C SER A 571 4.43 -7.76 -1.77
N PRO A 572 4.96 -6.52 -1.92
CA PRO A 572 4.85 -5.78 -3.18
C PRO A 572 5.62 -6.41 -4.34
N VAL A 573 6.83 -6.91 -4.09
CA VAL A 573 7.68 -7.55 -5.11
C VAL A 573 7.02 -8.84 -5.56
N ARG A 574 6.69 -9.73 -4.60
CA ARG A 574 6.02 -11.00 -4.86
C ARG A 574 4.78 -10.84 -5.72
N ARG A 575 3.86 -9.95 -5.34
CA ARG A 575 2.63 -9.68 -6.10
C ARG A 575 2.91 -9.36 -7.57
N HIS A 576 3.83 -8.44 -7.84
CA HIS A 576 4.13 -8.03 -9.21
C HIS A 576 4.78 -9.14 -10.02
N ILE A 577 5.65 -9.93 -9.39
CA ILE A 577 6.30 -11.08 -10.04
C ILE A 577 5.31 -12.21 -10.34
N GLU A 578 4.41 -12.54 -9.42
CA GLU A 578 3.36 -13.54 -9.65
C GLU A 578 2.48 -13.12 -10.84
N LEU A 579 2.09 -11.84 -10.91
CA LEU A 579 1.36 -11.29 -12.07
C LEU A 579 2.18 -11.39 -13.36
N ALA A 580 3.46 -11.03 -13.32
CA ALA A 580 4.34 -11.11 -14.49
C ALA A 580 4.44 -12.54 -15.03
N LEU A 581 4.63 -13.53 -14.14
CA LEU A 581 4.66 -14.95 -14.50
C LEU A 581 3.36 -15.40 -15.16
N CYS A 582 2.22 -15.04 -14.59
CA CYS A 582 0.92 -15.37 -15.16
C CYS A 582 0.74 -14.76 -16.55
N HIS A 583 1.10 -13.48 -16.74
CA HIS A 583 0.99 -12.82 -18.04
C HIS A 583 1.95 -13.38 -19.09
N LEU A 584 3.20 -13.70 -18.72
CA LEU A 584 4.15 -14.36 -19.62
C LEU A 584 3.68 -15.76 -20.04
N ALA A 585 3.06 -16.49 -19.11
CA ALA A 585 2.59 -17.85 -19.33
C ALA A 585 1.34 -17.94 -20.21
N LYS A 586 0.61 -16.82 -20.44
CA LYS A 586 -0.51 -16.78 -21.39
C LYS A 586 -0.09 -17.10 -22.82
N HIS A 587 1.19 -16.91 -23.14
CA HIS A 587 1.70 -17.10 -24.48
C HIS A 587 2.34 -18.47 -24.66
N GLU A 588 1.81 -19.24 -25.61
CA GLU A 588 2.28 -20.60 -25.89
C GLU A 588 3.77 -20.62 -26.32
N LEU A 589 4.24 -19.57 -26.99
CA LEU A 589 5.66 -19.46 -27.42
C LEU A 589 6.61 -19.37 -26.22
N ASN A 590 6.17 -18.81 -25.10
CA ASN A 590 6.99 -18.70 -23.89
C ASN A 590 6.98 -19.99 -23.06
N ALA A 591 6.03 -20.90 -23.28
CA ALA A 591 5.80 -22.05 -22.40
C ALA A 591 7.03 -22.95 -22.27
N LYS A 592 7.79 -23.17 -23.35
CA LYS A 592 9.03 -23.97 -23.31
C LYS A 592 10.12 -23.31 -22.48
N ASP A 593 10.34 -22.00 -22.66
CA ASP A 593 11.32 -21.24 -21.88
C ASP A 593 10.93 -21.21 -20.39
N LEU A 594 9.64 -21.05 -20.09
CA LEU A 594 9.11 -21.06 -18.73
C LEU A 594 9.27 -22.42 -18.04
N ILE A 595 9.04 -23.53 -18.77
CA ILE A 595 9.29 -24.88 -18.24
C ILE A 595 10.78 -25.08 -17.98
N ASN A 596 11.62 -24.81 -18.98
CA ASN A 596 13.07 -25.01 -18.89
C ASN A 596 13.73 -24.11 -17.83
N GLY A 597 13.21 -22.91 -17.63
CA GLY A 597 13.68 -21.97 -16.61
C GLY A 597 13.23 -22.29 -15.19
N GLY A 598 12.26 -23.19 -15.00
CA GLY A 598 11.71 -23.55 -13.69
C GLY A 598 10.46 -22.77 -13.26
N ALA A 599 9.98 -21.83 -14.09
CA ALA A 599 8.77 -21.04 -13.81
C ALA A 599 7.50 -21.90 -13.70
N PHE A 600 7.47 -23.07 -14.34
CA PHE A 600 6.33 -23.99 -14.26
C PHE A 600 6.01 -24.42 -12.82
N ARG A 601 7.04 -24.69 -11.99
CA ARG A 601 6.85 -25.05 -10.59
C ARG A 601 6.27 -23.89 -9.78
N GLU A 602 6.76 -22.69 -10.03
CA GLU A 602 6.25 -21.48 -9.39
C GLU A 602 4.81 -21.18 -9.80
N LEU A 603 4.45 -21.36 -11.08
CA LEU A 603 3.06 -21.21 -11.55
C LEU A 603 2.11 -22.20 -10.87
N LEU A 604 2.53 -23.46 -10.66
CA LEU A 604 1.78 -24.46 -9.89
C LEU A 604 1.69 -24.09 -8.40
N HIS A 605 2.73 -23.50 -7.83
CA HIS A 605 2.69 -23.00 -6.45
C HIS A 605 1.69 -21.85 -6.31
N ILE A 606 1.73 -20.89 -7.23
CA ILE A 606 0.82 -19.73 -7.27
C ILE A 606 -0.64 -20.19 -7.41
N SER A 607 -0.94 -21.15 -8.30
CA SER A 607 -2.31 -21.62 -8.50
C SER A 607 -2.92 -22.34 -7.28
N ARG A 608 -2.09 -22.80 -6.34
CA ARG A 608 -2.52 -23.52 -5.14
C ARG A 608 -2.51 -22.65 -3.88
N ASN A 609 -1.43 -21.89 -3.70
CA ASN A 609 -1.08 -21.28 -2.42
C ASN A 609 -1.08 -19.74 -2.44
N CYS A 610 -1.36 -19.09 -3.58
CA CYS A 610 -1.42 -17.64 -3.61
C CYS A 610 -2.61 -17.14 -2.76
N PRO A 611 -2.40 -16.22 -1.80
CA PRO A 611 -3.47 -15.69 -0.96
C PRO A 611 -4.42 -14.75 -1.71
N ARG A 612 -4.08 -14.38 -2.95
CA ARG A 612 -4.85 -13.46 -3.79
C ARG A 612 -5.60 -14.26 -4.85
N GLU A 613 -6.92 -14.35 -4.70
CA GLU A 613 -7.78 -15.17 -5.57
C GLU A 613 -7.75 -14.72 -7.04
N ASP A 614 -7.54 -13.44 -7.34
CA ASP A 614 -7.41 -12.93 -8.72
C ASP A 614 -6.17 -13.50 -9.43
N ILE A 615 -5.02 -13.50 -8.75
CA ILE A 615 -3.76 -14.06 -9.27
C ILE A 615 -3.84 -15.58 -9.35
N LYS A 616 -4.40 -16.22 -8.32
CA LYS A 616 -4.59 -17.67 -8.26
C LYS A 616 -5.45 -18.16 -9.43
N ALA A 617 -6.60 -17.51 -9.67
CA ALA A 617 -7.48 -17.81 -10.80
C ALA A 617 -6.78 -17.58 -12.14
N LEU A 618 -6.00 -16.51 -12.27
CA LEU A 618 -5.23 -16.22 -13.47
C LEU A 618 -4.17 -17.30 -13.76
N ALA A 619 -3.46 -17.77 -12.74
CA ALA A 619 -2.48 -18.84 -12.87
C ALA A 619 -3.14 -20.16 -13.31
N LEU A 620 -4.27 -20.52 -12.68
CA LEU A 620 -5.04 -21.71 -13.00
C LEU A 620 -5.56 -21.68 -14.45
N GLN A 621 -6.17 -20.56 -14.85
CA GLN A 621 -6.67 -20.34 -16.21
C GLN A 621 -5.53 -20.50 -17.23
N THR A 622 -4.36 -19.93 -16.92
CA THR A 622 -3.21 -19.93 -17.83
C THR A 622 -2.66 -21.35 -18.01
N LEU A 623 -2.44 -22.09 -16.92
CA LEU A 623 -2.01 -23.49 -16.95
C LEU A 623 -2.95 -24.39 -17.75
N ASN A 624 -4.26 -24.17 -17.62
CA ASN A 624 -5.29 -24.94 -18.32
C ASN A 624 -5.45 -24.56 -19.81
N SER A 625 -5.21 -23.29 -20.15
CA SER A 625 -5.32 -22.80 -21.53
C SER A 625 -4.17 -23.28 -22.43
N SER A 626 -2.95 -23.38 -21.92
CA SER A 626 -1.77 -23.77 -22.70
C SER A 626 -1.74 -25.26 -22.98
N LYS A 627 -1.40 -25.63 -24.23
CA LYS A 627 -1.25 -27.05 -24.61
C LYS A 627 0.04 -27.62 -24.01
N THR A 628 1.11 -26.84 -24.03
CA THR A 628 2.44 -27.21 -23.53
C THR A 628 2.42 -27.40 -22.01
N PHE A 629 1.81 -26.49 -21.24
CA PHE A 629 1.70 -26.67 -19.79
C PHE A 629 0.82 -27.88 -19.41
N ARG A 630 -0.29 -28.13 -20.13
CA ARG A 630 -1.09 -29.35 -19.92
C ARG A 630 -0.35 -30.64 -20.25
N ALA A 631 0.55 -30.63 -21.22
CA ALA A 631 1.39 -31.78 -21.52
C ALA A 631 2.40 -32.02 -20.38
N GLU A 632 3.00 -30.96 -19.85
CA GLU A 632 3.96 -31.06 -18.73
C GLU A 632 3.28 -31.46 -17.40
N MET A 633 2.06 -30.96 -17.13
CA MET A 633 1.25 -31.40 -15.97
C MET A 633 0.94 -32.90 -16.04
N ARG A 634 0.56 -33.42 -17.21
CA ARG A 634 0.35 -34.86 -17.43
C ARG A 634 1.62 -35.67 -17.24
N ARG A 635 2.76 -35.18 -17.75
CA ARG A 635 4.07 -35.81 -17.56
C ARG A 635 4.46 -35.91 -16.08
N MET A 636 4.18 -34.88 -15.30
CA MET A 636 4.50 -34.78 -13.86
C MET A 636 3.46 -35.46 -12.95
N ARG A 637 2.38 -36.07 -13.50
CA ARG A 637 1.26 -36.65 -12.75
C ARG A 637 0.63 -35.69 -11.74
N VAL A 638 0.59 -34.41 -12.08
CA VAL A 638 -0.08 -33.40 -11.26
C VAL A 638 -1.56 -33.43 -11.62
N GLU A 639 -2.42 -33.79 -10.68
CA GLU A 639 -3.88 -33.81 -10.88
C GLU A 639 -4.39 -32.44 -11.35
N HIS A 640 -5.38 -32.45 -12.25
CA HIS A 640 -5.99 -31.22 -12.75
C HIS A 640 -6.57 -30.46 -11.57
N CYS A 641 -6.15 -29.20 -11.40
CA CYS A 641 -6.68 -28.30 -10.39
C CYS A 641 -7.99 -27.67 -10.84
#